data_AF-A0A850B3B8-F1
#
_entry.id   AF-A0A850B3B8-F1
#
_cell.length_a   1.000
_cell.length_b   1.000
_cell.length_c   1.000
_cell.angle_alpha   90.00
_cell.angle_beta   90.00
_cell.angle_gamma   90.00
#
_symmetry.space_group_name_H-M   'P 1'
#
loop_
_entity.id
_entity.type
_entity.pdbx_description
1 polymer ?
#
loop_
_entity_poly.entity_id
_entity_poly.type
_entity_poly.pdbx_seq_one_letter_code
_entity_poly.pdbx_strand_id
1 'polypeptide(L)'
;MSAPVFSVPVVSTLEVRAYISDASELKKGTEIADKRGVINPSRFQNKLFAEVNGSKGEVYKVALAFTDIPRAIKASCTCEAAKDRPICKHATALLIAWSRSPEAFVVSTVAPSTGSVKVKEGKTTGKDLMKSGVEQVITLVRELGTAGVAAVGKDRVEQIRRLGESLREHKLRRLSADIMELSSLLLPASAGGSPGEVEGPRAFIPSTRYTDLLADIQLTAKKLAKHLAGDPLDDRYVEELIGKVWRSSELKPIVALRLVEIAFQTRQTSDDKLVRESRFVDVTTGNHYSERQEIDLSTQRSHVAKKSYAMSVLSGVSGGLYPGFPPLRIALHRIRDEKPTAPEAIAALLEVALPDVGSALAALREHRKDFFAPSLLPVSVRVDTLFARGSRIEAVDAKGHALHLPDDPSLEERLGNALRDARLVALLGDVGIDAALPVIRPLAAIVEGPFGVELRTLEEPEGPKRSRRGRPSLPASREPSSWTSVARLAGVSEVTILLGELREELADRLVAGLAGLGSRAMGAVATRLRDLGLSDLAAVAETCAARADSTERLRDFFKLYIGISLALVGLAGATTVELETLERVPTYESVFVRRPDAILAPIEIKKRCAEGALNRYEAAVHFARYYETLPPDELSGHIYTTWADGGTGPYVARAFAAHGPLAIDAAERVLLSPSGRVAKMTAVRVLQAAGGERAEEVLQSVVNGVPDVALRALAEDALDALDLRRGEKEAVKKRRAARDKKLADLVKQLLTASQKEARCKAIEGLVELGHRGALPALRRAYSGDATFDVREDAAYAVARLGDTEMVDTFLTFLKARQEVEIREEVEVAIRALGKLGDVRGLPELLAAYSEGRFVALVADAIRELGAAALEPLLDRIEAHPEMAARQAVLNILQNIPAEELGQELVRRFLERASGKGIAEGPKALAERGLLWLKLANAQVKSRRLLAQAICDRLAGSDGEEEKMLVKQAERALGWR
;
A
#
# COMPACT_ATOMS: atom_id res chain seq x y z
N MET A 1 25.67 25.64 69.74
CA MET A 1 27.10 25.40 69.43
C MET A 1 27.22 25.27 67.92
N SER A 2 27.71 26.31 67.25
CA SER A 2 27.88 26.33 65.80
C SER A 2 29.00 25.39 65.39
N ALA A 3 28.73 24.48 64.47
CA ALA A 3 29.76 23.61 63.88
C ALA A 3 30.86 24.48 63.23
N PRO A 4 32.15 24.10 63.34
CA PRO A 4 33.23 24.85 62.72
C PRO A 4 33.03 24.90 61.21
N VAL A 5 33.12 26.11 60.63
CA VAL A 5 33.10 26.30 59.17
C VAL A 5 34.37 25.69 58.62
N PHE A 6 34.30 24.46 58.09
CA PHE A 6 35.39 23.83 57.34
C PHE A 6 35.69 24.69 56.10
N SER A 7 36.82 25.37 56.10
CA SER A 7 37.35 26.10 54.95
C SER A 7 38.26 25.20 54.11
N VAL A 8 38.39 25.50 52.82
CA VAL A 8 39.39 24.84 51.96
C VAL A 8 40.80 25.06 52.55
N PRO A 9 41.60 24.00 52.80
CA PRO A 9 42.95 24.15 53.31
C PRO A 9 43.88 24.80 52.28
N VAL A 10 44.89 25.52 52.75
CA VAL A 10 45.99 26.00 51.91
C VAL A 10 46.83 24.80 51.51
N VAL A 11 46.95 24.55 50.20
CA VAL A 11 47.73 23.43 49.65
C VAL A 11 48.93 24.02 48.92
N SER A 12 50.16 23.75 49.37
CA SER A 12 51.36 24.20 48.67
C SER A 12 51.63 23.35 47.42
N THR A 13 52.39 23.90 46.46
CA THR A 13 52.73 23.19 45.21
C THR A 13 53.46 21.86 45.47
N LEU A 14 54.21 21.77 46.57
CA LEU A 14 54.89 20.55 47.02
C LEU A 14 53.91 19.49 47.55
N GLU A 15 52.77 19.91 48.09
CA GLU A 15 51.76 19.02 48.69
C GLU A 15 50.75 18.50 47.66
N VAL A 16 50.62 19.10 46.48
CA VAL A 16 49.70 18.61 45.42
C VAL A 16 49.96 17.14 45.07
N ARG A 17 51.22 16.71 45.05
CA ARG A 17 51.62 15.31 44.83
C ARG A 17 51.09 14.35 45.89
N ALA A 18 50.79 14.84 47.08
CA ALA A 18 50.22 14.03 48.16
C ALA A 18 48.72 13.78 47.98
N TYR A 19 48.02 14.60 47.17
CA TYR A 19 46.61 14.44 46.84
C TYR A 19 46.38 13.66 45.53
N ILE A 20 47.38 13.61 44.65
CA ILE A 20 47.26 13.05 43.30
C ILE A 20 48.31 11.95 43.13
N SER A 21 47.89 10.70 43.29
CA SER A 21 48.75 9.53 43.19
C SER A 21 49.11 9.14 41.75
N ASP A 22 48.35 9.59 40.75
CA ASP A 22 48.60 9.30 39.33
C ASP A 22 49.52 10.36 38.71
N ALA A 23 50.76 9.96 38.43
CA ALA A 23 51.78 10.82 37.81
C ALA A 23 51.42 11.29 36.39
N SER A 24 50.62 10.51 35.64
CA SER A 24 50.16 10.86 34.29
C SER A 24 49.11 11.97 34.35
N GLU A 25 48.13 11.85 35.25
CA GLU A 25 47.08 12.85 35.43
C GLU A 25 47.63 14.12 36.09
N LEU A 26 48.65 14.00 36.94
CA LEU A 26 49.39 15.15 37.46
C LEU A 26 50.08 15.92 36.33
N LYS A 27 50.80 15.24 35.43
CA LYS A 27 51.46 15.90 34.28
C LYS A 27 50.43 16.61 33.38
N LYS A 28 49.38 15.91 32.96
CA LYS A 28 48.33 16.47 32.09
C LYS A 28 47.56 17.62 32.74
N GLY A 29 47.23 17.51 34.03
CA GLY A 29 46.55 18.59 34.75
C GLY A 29 47.44 19.81 34.97
N THR A 30 48.76 19.60 35.15
CA THR A 30 49.74 20.70 35.21
C THR A 30 49.78 21.46 33.88
N GLU A 31 49.83 20.76 32.76
CA GLU A 31 49.81 21.37 31.41
C GLU A 31 48.53 22.20 31.17
N ILE A 32 47.37 21.75 31.66
CA ILE A 32 46.10 22.50 31.56
C ILE A 32 46.14 23.76 32.44
N ALA A 33 46.66 23.65 33.67
CA ALA A 33 46.80 24.80 34.56
C ALA A 33 47.81 25.84 34.03
N ASP A 34 48.95 25.39 33.48
CA ASP A 34 49.98 26.26 32.88
C ASP A 34 49.44 27.06 31.69
N LYS A 35 48.56 26.45 30.89
CA LYS A 35 47.86 27.10 29.76
C LYS A 35 46.68 27.97 30.19
N ARG A 36 46.49 28.24 31.49
CA ARG A 36 45.34 28.97 32.06
C ARG A 36 43.99 28.35 31.64
N GLY A 37 43.92 27.02 31.56
CA GLY A 37 42.73 26.28 31.15
C GLY A 37 41.63 26.17 32.23
N VAL A 38 41.82 26.76 33.41
CA VAL A 38 40.82 26.82 34.50
C VAL A 38 40.13 28.17 34.47
N ILE A 39 38.82 28.15 34.23
CA ILE A 39 37.95 29.30 33.99
C ILE A 39 36.92 29.39 35.11
N ASN A 40 36.59 30.62 35.54
CA ASN A 40 35.61 30.90 36.60
C ASN A 40 35.86 30.13 37.92
N PRO A 41 37.09 30.13 38.48
CA PRO A 41 37.37 29.45 39.72
C PRO A 41 36.61 30.11 40.89
N SER A 42 35.92 29.29 41.68
CA SER A 42 35.18 29.73 42.87
C SER A 42 35.30 28.72 44.01
N ARG A 43 35.14 29.21 45.23
CA ARG A 43 35.18 28.38 46.44
C ARG A 43 33.93 28.58 47.30
N PHE A 44 33.42 27.50 47.86
CA PHE A 44 32.30 27.50 48.79
C PHE A 44 32.57 26.47 49.89
N GLN A 45 32.65 26.91 51.15
CA GLN A 45 32.98 26.07 52.31
C GLN A 45 34.29 25.28 52.08
N ASN A 46 34.23 23.94 52.09
CA ASN A 46 35.34 23.02 51.85
C ASN A 46 35.45 22.56 50.39
N LYS A 47 34.84 23.29 49.45
CA LYS A 47 34.77 22.92 48.03
C LYS A 47 35.32 23.98 47.10
N LEU A 48 35.92 23.51 46.01
CA LEU A 48 36.37 24.30 44.86
C LEU A 48 35.53 23.94 43.64
N PHE A 49 35.29 24.91 42.78
CA PHE A 49 34.53 24.78 41.53
C PHE A 49 35.23 25.56 40.43
N ALA A 50 35.24 25.02 39.21
CA ALA A 50 35.64 25.75 38.01
C ALA A 50 35.12 25.08 36.75
N GLU A 51 35.17 25.81 35.65
CA GLU A 51 35.09 25.26 34.30
C GLU A 51 36.51 25.02 33.78
N VAL A 52 36.78 23.87 33.18
CA VAL A 52 38.13 23.50 32.74
C VAL A 52 38.11 23.07 31.28
N ASN A 53 38.97 23.71 30.48
CA ASN A 53 39.13 23.40 29.07
C ASN A 53 39.79 22.03 28.87
N GLY A 54 39.13 21.18 28.09
CA GLY A 54 39.64 19.90 27.62
C GLY A 54 40.63 20.04 26.47
N SER A 55 41.35 18.97 26.19
CA SER A 55 42.40 18.94 25.15
C SER A 55 41.90 19.15 23.71
N LYS A 56 40.59 19.08 23.46
CA LYS A 56 39.93 19.31 22.15
C LYS A 56 39.03 20.57 22.13
N GLY A 57 39.11 21.43 23.14
CA GLY A 57 38.33 22.69 23.21
C GLY A 57 36.95 22.57 23.88
N GLU A 58 36.56 21.40 24.37
CA GLU A 58 35.35 21.21 25.17
C GLU A 58 35.52 21.77 26.59
N VAL A 59 34.45 22.30 27.21
CA VAL A 59 34.49 22.86 28.56
C VAL A 59 33.82 21.91 29.55
N TYR A 60 34.54 21.51 30.60
CA TYR A 60 34.03 20.59 31.61
C TYR A 60 33.80 21.30 32.95
N LYS A 61 32.70 20.98 33.64
CA LYS A 61 32.42 21.49 34.98
C LYS A 61 33.09 20.58 36.00
N VAL A 62 33.92 21.16 36.87
CA VAL A 62 34.76 20.44 37.81
C VAL A 62 34.51 20.96 39.22
N ALA A 63 34.40 20.05 40.19
CA ALA A 63 34.42 20.38 41.60
C ALA A 63 35.35 19.45 42.40
N LEU A 64 35.98 20.01 43.43
CA LEU A 64 36.76 19.28 44.44
C LEU A 64 36.18 19.55 45.82
N ALA A 65 36.02 18.51 46.63
CA ALA A 65 35.63 18.61 48.03
C ALA A 65 36.72 18.04 48.93
N PHE A 66 37.21 18.86 49.86
CA PHE A 66 38.17 18.44 50.87
C PHE A 66 37.44 17.68 51.99
N THR A 67 37.99 16.54 52.37
CA THR A 67 37.41 15.67 53.39
C THR A 67 38.17 15.79 54.71
N ASP A 68 37.60 15.27 55.78
CA ASP A 68 38.19 15.28 57.13
C ASP A 68 39.40 14.32 57.23
N ILE A 69 39.64 13.49 56.20
CA ILE A 69 40.80 12.62 56.09
C ILE A 69 41.97 13.43 55.52
N PRO A 70 43.13 13.49 56.22
CA PRO A 70 44.30 14.22 55.74
C PRO A 70 44.70 13.79 54.32
N ARG A 71 44.91 14.75 53.43
CA ARG A 71 45.36 14.54 52.04
C ARG A 71 44.38 13.78 51.14
N ALA A 72 43.10 13.69 51.50
CA ALA A 72 42.06 13.08 50.67
C ALA A 72 41.03 14.10 50.16
N ILE A 73 40.78 14.06 48.85
CA ILE A 73 39.78 14.90 48.16
C ILE A 73 38.81 14.05 47.35
N LYS A 74 37.56 14.48 47.27
CA LYS A 74 36.56 13.92 46.35
C LYS A 74 36.43 14.85 45.14
N ALA A 75 36.68 14.33 43.95
CA ALA A 75 36.51 15.08 42.71
C ALA A 75 35.21 14.68 42.00
N SER A 76 34.53 15.65 41.39
CA SER A 76 33.44 15.41 40.43
C SER A 76 33.72 16.21 39.17
N CYS A 77 33.65 15.59 38.01
CA CYS A 77 33.87 16.25 36.73
C CYS A 77 32.90 15.70 35.68
N THR A 78 32.42 16.55 34.77
CA THR A 78 31.51 16.14 33.68
C THR A 78 32.21 15.41 32.52
N CYS A 79 33.51 15.14 32.61
CA CYS A 79 34.24 14.41 31.57
C CYS A 79 34.05 12.88 31.71
N GLU A 80 34.13 12.15 30.60
CA GLU A 80 33.93 10.69 30.58
C GLU A 80 34.91 9.95 31.51
N ALA A 81 36.16 10.41 31.59
CA ALA A 81 37.19 9.81 32.44
C ALA A 81 36.88 9.88 33.95
N ALA A 82 35.95 10.74 34.38
CA ALA A 82 35.53 10.84 35.77
C ALA A 82 34.62 9.69 36.22
N LYS A 83 34.09 8.88 35.29
CA LYS A 83 33.30 7.68 35.62
C LYS A 83 34.17 6.54 36.16
N ASP A 84 35.37 6.40 35.61
CA ASP A 84 36.25 5.25 35.90
C ASP A 84 37.46 5.62 36.77
N ARG A 85 37.69 6.90 37.05
CA ARG A 85 38.88 7.37 37.79
C ARG A 85 38.52 8.31 38.94
N PRO A 86 39.16 8.17 40.11
CA PRO A 86 38.87 9.04 41.27
C PRO A 86 39.21 10.52 41.05
N ILE A 87 40.31 10.81 40.34
CA ILE A 87 40.78 12.17 40.04
C ILE A 87 41.25 12.20 38.59
N CYS A 88 40.58 12.97 37.73
CA CYS A 88 40.97 13.18 36.33
C CYS A 88 41.88 14.40 36.17
N LYS A 89 42.54 14.55 35.01
CA LYS A 89 43.37 15.72 34.67
C LYS A 89 42.69 17.07 34.89
N HIS A 90 41.37 17.18 34.72
CA HIS A 90 40.65 18.44 34.95
C HIS A 90 40.50 18.76 36.45
N ALA A 91 40.26 17.74 37.26
CA ALA A 91 40.27 17.85 38.73
C ALA A 91 41.67 18.19 39.25
N THR A 92 42.70 17.56 38.68
CA THR A 92 44.10 17.91 38.94
C THR A 92 44.42 19.37 38.61
N ALA A 93 43.98 19.85 37.44
CA ALA A 93 44.19 21.24 37.02
C ALA A 93 43.55 22.23 38.01
N LEU A 94 42.33 21.94 38.49
CA LEU A 94 41.65 22.76 39.49
C LEU A 94 42.40 22.81 40.84
N LEU A 95 42.96 21.69 41.29
CA LEU A 95 43.75 21.65 42.53
C LEU A 95 45.07 22.43 42.40
N ILE A 96 45.73 22.33 41.25
CA ILE A 96 46.96 23.08 40.95
C ILE A 96 46.68 24.58 40.88
N ALA A 97 45.57 24.98 40.25
CA ALA A 97 45.17 26.38 40.21
C ALA A 97 44.93 26.95 41.61
N TRP A 98 44.25 26.18 42.49
CA TRP A 98 44.09 26.56 43.90
C TRP A 98 45.42 26.64 44.65
N SER A 99 46.33 25.71 44.40
CA SER A 99 47.63 25.69 45.07
C SER A 99 48.53 26.88 44.73
N ARG A 100 48.46 27.36 43.49
CA ARG A 100 49.30 28.45 42.99
C ARG A 100 48.74 29.84 43.28
N SER A 101 47.42 30.00 43.14
CA SER A 101 46.74 31.29 43.29
C SER A 101 45.38 31.12 43.98
N PRO A 102 45.33 30.79 45.28
CA PRO A 102 44.08 30.68 46.03
C PRO A 102 43.23 31.96 45.98
N GLU A 103 43.88 33.12 45.90
CA GLU A 103 43.26 34.45 45.81
C GLU A 103 42.45 34.67 44.53
N ALA A 104 42.72 33.90 43.47
CA ALA A 104 41.98 33.99 42.21
C ALA A 104 40.55 33.38 42.30
N PHE A 105 40.23 32.67 43.38
CA PHE A 105 38.95 31.99 43.55
C PHE A 105 37.91 32.89 44.22
N VAL A 106 36.83 33.16 43.51
CA VAL A 106 35.70 33.94 44.03
C VAL A 106 35.03 33.19 45.18
N VAL A 107 34.83 33.86 46.32
CA VAL A 107 34.10 33.30 47.46
C VAL A 107 32.61 33.35 47.16
N SER A 108 32.01 32.19 46.90
CA SER A 108 30.56 32.09 46.72
C SER A 108 29.86 31.92 48.07
N THR A 109 28.64 32.46 48.21
CA THR A 109 27.74 32.22 49.35
C THR A 109 26.77 31.06 49.10
N VAL A 110 26.77 30.49 47.89
CA VAL A 110 25.95 29.34 47.47
C VAL A 110 26.80 28.37 46.64
N ALA A 111 26.70 27.06 46.86
CA ALA A 111 27.46 26.07 46.08
C ALA A 111 27.08 26.09 44.58
N PRO A 112 28.01 26.38 43.65
CA PRO A 112 27.76 26.29 42.22
C PRO A 112 27.47 24.84 41.81
N SER A 113 26.38 24.59 41.07
CA SER A 113 25.98 23.23 40.70
C SER A 113 26.81 22.68 39.54
N THR A 114 27.55 21.59 39.78
CA THR A 114 28.20 20.77 38.73
C THR A 114 27.35 19.59 38.26
N GLY A 115 26.16 19.39 38.84
CA GLY A 115 25.15 18.45 38.36
C GLY A 115 24.05 19.19 37.58
N SER A 116 23.44 18.51 36.60
CA SER A 116 22.11 18.88 36.12
C SER A 116 21.23 19.19 37.32
N VAL A 117 20.53 20.32 37.27
CA VAL A 117 19.60 20.73 38.31
C VAL A 117 18.54 19.64 38.42
N LYS A 118 18.71 18.69 39.35
CA LYS A 118 17.57 18.06 39.99
C LYS A 118 16.96 19.14 40.85
N VAL A 119 15.99 19.83 40.26
CA VAL A 119 14.92 20.46 41.00
C VAL A 119 14.48 19.43 42.04
N LYS A 120 14.30 19.84 43.30
CA LYS A 120 13.55 19.01 44.25
C LYS A 120 12.15 18.87 43.67
N GLU A 121 11.94 17.87 42.83
CA GLU A 121 10.62 17.32 42.56
C GLU A 121 10.13 16.85 43.94
N GLY A 122 9.14 17.57 44.49
CA GLY A 122 8.20 16.90 45.36
C GLY A 122 7.79 15.61 44.64
N LYS A 123 7.72 14.48 45.34
CA LYS A 123 7.39 13.18 44.77
C LYS A 123 6.05 13.27 44.01
N THR A 124 6.06 13.70 42.76
CA THR A 124 4.93 13.60 41.84
C THR A 124 4.82 12.13 41.54
N THR A 125 3.76 11.51 42.06
CA THR A 125 3.50 10.11 41.76
C THR A 125 3.17 9.96 40.29
N GLY A 126 3.36 8.77 39.70
CA GLY A 126 2.95 8.52 38.31
C GLY A 126 1.47 8.87 38.05
N LYS A 127 0.63 8.75 39.09
CA LYS A 127 -0.77 9.16 39.06
C LYS A 127 -0.95 10.68 38.96
N ASP A 128 -0.10 11.46 39.62
CA ASP A 128 -0.12 12.93 39.54
C ASP A 128 0.30 13.42 38.15
N LEU A 129 1.30 12.76 37.53
CA LEU A 129 1.72 13.04 36.16
C LEU A 129 0.63 12.69 35.14
N MET A 130 -0.05 11.56 35.31
CA MET A 130 -1.23 11.20 34.51
C MET A 130 -2.33 12.26 34.64
N LYS A 131 -2.62 12.69 35.87
CA LYS A 131 -3.65 13.70 36.15
C LYS A 131 -3.31 15.03 35.47
N SER A 132 -2.07 15.49 35.61
CA SER A 132 -1.60 16.71 34.94
C SER A 132 -1.69 16.61 33.42
N GLY A 133 -1.29 15.48 32.83
CA GLY A 133 -1.40 15.24 31.38
C GLY A 133 -2.85 15.26 30.89
N VAL A 134 -3.76 14.60 31.61
CA VAL A 134 -5.20 14.61 31.28
C VAL A 134 -5.78 16.03 31.38
N GLU A 135 -5.40 16.81 32.39
CA GLU A 135 -5.82 18.21 32.54
C GLU A 135 -5.31 19.11 31.41
N GLN A 136 -4.07 18.92 30.98
CA GLN A 136 -3.50 19.62 29.82
C GLN A 136 -4.25 19.28 28.53
N VAL A 137 -4.62 18.01 28.33
CA VAL A 137 -5.42 17.58 27.17
C VAL A 137 -6.81 18.20 27.19
N ILE A 138 -7.50 18.20 28.33
CA ILE A 138 -8.82 18.85 28.47
C ILE A 138 -8.71 20.34 28.14
N THR A 139 -7.64 21.00 28.60
CA THR A 139 -7.37 22.41 28.30
C THR A 139 -7.12 22.62 26.80
N LEU A 140 -6.32 21.77 26.16
CA LEU A 140 -6.07 21.84 24.72
C LEU A 140 -7.35 21.68 23.91
N VAL A 141 -8.19 20.68 24.21
CA VAL A 141 -9.47 20.49 23.52
C VAL A 141 -10.36 21.72 23.68
N ARG A 142 -10.42 22.30 24.88
CA ARG A 142 -11.19 23.53 25.13
C ARG A 142 -10.67 24.70 24.31
N GLU A 143 -9.36 24.89 24.25
CA GLU A 143 -8.74 25.99 23.48
C GLU A 143 -9.00 25.83 21.98
N LEU A 144 -8.76 24.63 21.42
CA LEU A 144 -8.99 24.33 20.01
C LEU A 144 -10.48 24.39 19.65
N GLY A 145 -11.36 23.88 20.50
CA GLY A 145 -12.81 23.95 20.29
C GLY A 145 -13.36 25.37 20.42
N THR A 146 -12.75 26.23 21.24
CA THR A 146 -13.19 27.62 21.41
C THR A 146 -12.71 28.51 20.27
N ALA A 147 -11.41 28.46 19.96
CA ALA A 147 -10.76 29.34 18.99
C ALA A 147 -10.86 28.85 17.54
N GLY A 148 -11.05 27.54 17.32
CA GLY A 148 -10.95 26.92 16.00
C GLY A 148 -9.49 26.76 15.54
N VAL A 149 -9.30 26.24 14.34
CA VAL A 149 -7.97 25.87 13.80
C VAL A 149 -7.26 27.01 13.08
N ALA A 150 -7.97 28.09 12.72
CA ALA A 150 -7.43 29.18 11.91
C ALA A 150 -6.26 29.93 12.59
N ALA A 151 -6.19 29.90 13.92
CA ALA A 151 -5.15 30.55 14.71
C ALA A 151 -3.97 29.61 15.08
N VAL A 152 -3.94 28.36 14.60
CA VAL A 152 -2.93 27.37 14.99
C VAL A 152 -1.66 27.51 14.14
N GLY A 153 -0.66 28.20 14.69
CA GLY A 153 0.67 28.32 14.07
C GLY A 153 1.57 27.09 14.26
N LYS A 154 2.72 27.05 13.56
CA LYS A 154 3.70 25.94 13.60
C LYS A 154 4.15 25.60 15.03
N ASP A 155 4.45 26.63 15.82
CA ASP A 155 4.89 26.46 17.21
C ASP A 155 3.82 25.75 18.06
N ARG A 156 2.54 26.03 17.78
CA ARG A 156 1.44 25.40 18.49
C ARG A 156 1.27 23.94 18.09
N VAL A 157 1.45 23.59 16.82
CA VAL A 157 1.48 22.19 16.36
C VAL A 157 2.61 21.42 17.03
N GLU A 158 3.79 22.03 17.13
CA GLU A 158 4.94 21.43 17.83
C GLU A 158 4.68 21.25 19.33
N GLN A 159 4.00 22.18 19.99
CA GLN A 159 3.55 22.01 21.38
C GLN A 159 2.57 20.84 21.54
N ILE A 160 1.60 20.70 20.62
CA ILE A 160 0.64 19.58 20.62
C ILE A 160 1.38 18.26 20.46
N ARG A 161 2.35 18.19 19.53
CA ARG A 161 3.20 17.01 19.30
C ARG A 161 3.96 16.63 20.58
N ARG A 162 4.60 17.59 21.25
CA ARG A 162 5.32 17.36 22.53
C ARG A 162 4.39 16.91 23.66
N LEU A 163 3.16 17.42 23.72
CA LEU A 163 2.16 16.92 24.66
C LEU A 163 1.85 15.44 24.39
N GLY A 164 1.67 15.05 23.13
CA GLY A 164 1.49 13.66 22.72
C GLY A 164 2.63 12.75 23.16
N GLU A 165 3.88 13.21 23.06
CA GLU A 165 5.07 12.51 23.55
C GLU A 165 5.05 12.35 25.08
N SER A 166 4.77 13.42 25.82
CA SER A 166 4.72 13.39 27.30
C SER A 166 3.61 12.47 27.84
N LEU A 167 2.42 12.48 27.22
CA LEU A 167 1.31 11.58 27.58
C LEU A 167 1.72 10.10 27.46
N ARG A 168 2.60 9.79 26.50
CA ARG A 168 3.14 8.44 26.33
C ARG A 168 4.01 8.02 27.51
N GLU A 169 4.89 8.91 27.97
CA GLU A 169 5.74 8.68 29.14
C GLU A 169 4.90 8.41 30.38
N HIS A 170 3.77 9.10 30.50
CA HIS A 170 2.78 8.95 31.57
C HIS A 170 1.82 7.76 31.39
N LYS A 171 2.06 6.87 30.42
CA LYS A 171 1.22 5.68 30.14
C LYS A 171 -0.24 6.01 29.80
N LEU A 172 -0.49 7.10 29.08
CA LEU A 172 -1.81 7.44 28.53
C LEU A 172 -1.81 7.17 27.02
N ARG A 173 -1.79 5.88 26.64
CA ARG A 173 -1.50 5.47 25.26
C ARG A 173 -2.50 5.98 24.22
N ARG A 174 -3.82 5.88 24.48
CA ARG A 174 -4.84 6.35 23.52
C ARG A 174 -4.76 7.86 23.32
N LEU A 175 -4.74 8.63 24.41
CA LEU A 175 -4.54 10.09 24.33
C LEU A 175 -3.26 10.47 23.62
N SER A 176 -2.14 9.76 23.86
CA SER A 176 -0.90 10.00 23.12
C SER A 176 -1.09 9.77 21.62
N ALA A 177 -1.70 8.66 21.22
CA ALA A 177 -1.94 8.34 19.81
C ALA A 177 -2.83 9.40 19.14
N ASP A 178 -3.95 9.76 19.76
CA ASP A 178 -4.91 10.70 19.20
C ASP A 178 -4.33 12.12 19.11
N ILE A 179 -3.55 12.55 20.11
CA ILE A 179 -2.87 13.86 20.11
C ILE A 179 -1.76 13.91 19.04
N MET A 180 -1.04 12.81 18.85
CA MET A 180 -0.05 12.72 17.77
C MET A 180 -0.73 12.77 16.39
N GLU A 181 -1.86 12.08 16.22
CA GLU A 181 -2.66 12.16 14.98
C GLU A 181 -3.19 13.58 14.75
N LEU A 182 -3.73 14.22 15.79
CA LEU A 182 -4.20 15.61 15.74
C LEU A 182 -3.07 16.56 15.32
N SER A 183 -1.85 16.37 15.84
CA SER A 183 -0.68 17.17 15.42
C SER A 183 -0.36 16.98 13.94
N SER A 184 -0.46 15.75 13.44
CA SER A 184 -0.22 15.41 12.03
C SER A 184 -1.27 16.04 11.12
N LEU A 185 -2.54 16.05 11.56
CA LEU A 185 -3.66 16.64 10.83
C LEU A 185 -3.55 18.17 10.74
N LEU A 186 -3.03 18.84 11.79
CA LEU A 186 -2.88 20.29 11.84
C LEU A 186 -1.60 20.82 11.18
N LEU A 187 -0.57 19.97 11.02
CA LEU A 187 0.72 20.35 10.44
C LEU A 187 0.62 21.03 9.06
N PRO A 188 -0.17 20.53 8.08
CA PRO A 188 -0.30 21.15 6.77
C PRO A 188 -0.90 22.57 6.86
N ALA A 189 -1.90 22.77 7.74
CA ALA A 189 -2.57 24.05 7.93
C ALA A 189 -1.69 25.09 8.63
N SER A 190 -0.78 24.65 9.49
CA SER A 190 0.20 25.52 10.17
C SER A 190 1.28 26.07 9.23
N ALA A 191 1.42 25.52 8.02
CA ALA A 191 2.50 25.84 7.09
C ALA A 191 2.31 27.14 6.28
N GLY A 192 1.32 27.97 6.62
CA GLY A 192 0.99 29.22 5.92
C GLY A 192 2.23 30.02 5.48
N GLY A 193 2.38 30.18 4.17
CA GLY A 193 3.40 31.02 3.57
C GLY A 193 3.16 32.50 3.87
N SER A 194 4.23 33.28 3.83
CA SER A 194 4.16 34.74 3.86
C SER A 194 3.21 35.25 2.76
N PRO A 195 2.44 36.33 2.99
CA PRO A 195 1.64 36.94 1.93
C PRO A 195 2.57 37.42 0.81
N GLY A 196 2.64 36.67 -0.29
CA GLY A 196 3.46 37.01 -1.46
C GLY A 196 4.20 35.86 -2.13
N GLU A 197 4.36 34.69 -1.48
CA GLU A 197 5.06 33.56 -2.09
C GLU A 197 4.22 32.28 -2.01
N VAL A 198 3.92 31.73 -3.19
CA VAL A 198 3.13 30.52 -3.50
C VAL A 198 1.62 30.77 -3.65
N GLU A 199 1.20 30.99 -4.91
CA GLU A 199 -0.15 30.67 -5.38
C GLU A 199 -0.36 29.16 -5.28
N GLY A 200 -0.84 28.69 -4.12
CA GLY A 200 -1.26 27.32 -3.90
C GLY A 200 -2.48 27.30 -2.97
N PRO A 201 -3.39 26.33 -3.11
CA PRO A 201 -4.59 26.25 -2.27
C PRO A 201 -4.19 26.15 -0.79
N ARG A 202 -4.84 26.95 0.07
CA ARG A 202 -4.71 26.84 1.53
C ARG A 202 -4.87 25.38 1.93
N ALA A 203 -3.98 24.88 2.78
CA ALA A 203 -4.01 23.49 3.22
C ALA A 203 -5.36 23.14 3.87
N PHE A 204 -6.05 22.15 3.30
CA PHE A 204 -7.36 21.67 3.73
C PHE A 204 -7.25 20.83 5.01
N ILE A 205 -8.07 21.13 6.02
CA ILE A 205 -8.26 20.26 7.19
C ILE A 205 -9.57 19.49 6.98
N PRO A 206 -9.53 18.15 6.92
CA PRO A 206 -10.74 17.33 6.94
C PRO A 206 -11.52 17.52 8.24
N SER A 207 -12.62 18.27 8.18
CA SER A 207 -13.38 18.73 9.35
C SER A 207 -13.95 17.60 10.20
N THR A 208 -14.51 16.58 9.55
CA THR A 208 -15.05 15.37 10.20
C THR A 208 -13.96 14.62 10.96
N ARG A 209 -12.81 14.36 10.33
CA ARG A 209 -11.69 13.68 10.99
C ARG A 209 -11.16 14.48 12.18
N TYR A 210 -11.04 15.80 12.04
CA TYR A 210 -10.63 16.69 13.13
C TYR A 210 -11.62 16.62 14.30
N THR A 211 -12.92 16.68 14.00
CA THR A 211 -13.98 16.68 15.01
C THR A 211 -14.11 15.33 15.70
N ASP A 212 -13.97 14.23 14.95
CA ASP A 212 -13.91 12.86 15.48
C ASP A 212 -12.77 12.69 16.48
N LEU A 213 -11.56 13.15 16.12
CA LEU A 213 -10.41 13.10 17.02
C LEU A 213 -10.64 13.94 18.28
N LEU A 214 -11.14 15.17 18.15
CA LEU A 214 -11.44 16.00 19.33
C LEU A 214 -12.52 15.37 20.23
N ALA A 215 -13.55 14.77 19.64
CA ALA A 215 -14.60 14.08 20.39
C ALA A 215 -14.03 12.88 21.15
N ASP A 216 -13.18 12.07 20.52
CA ASP A 216 -12.56 10.90 21.14
C ASP A 216 -11.57 11.29 22.25
N ILE A 217 -10.72 12.29 21.99
CA ILE A 217 -9.80 12.85 22.99
C ILE A 217 -10.60 13.37 24.19
N GLN A 218 -11.67 14.13 23.94
CA GLN A 218 -12.50 14.70 25.00
C GLN A 218 -13.18 13.63 25.86
N LEU A 219 -13.71 12.59 25.22
CA LEU A 219 -14.39 11.48 25.88
C LEU A 219 -13.39 10.67 26.71
N THR A 220 -12.25 10.31 26.12
CA THR A 220 -11.19 9.55 26.76
C THR A 220 -10.59 10.31 27.93
N ALA A 221 -10.27 11.60 27.75
CA ALA A 221 -9.74 12.44 28.83
C ALA A 221 -10.73 12.57 30.00
N LYS A 222 -12.04 12.71 29.73
CA LYS A 222 -13.06 12.74 30.80
C LYS A 222 -13.20 11.41 31.54
N LYS A 223 -13.14 10.28 30.84
CA LYS A 223 -13.19 8.96 31.47
C LYS A 223 -11.98 8.72 32.35
N LEU A 224 -10.79 9.08 31.87
CA LEU A 224 -9.55 8.98 32.62
C LEU A 224 -9.49 9.95 33.79
N ALA A 225 -10.01 11.18 33.66
CA ALA A 225 -10.11 12.13 34.76
C ALA A 225 -10.96 11.57 35.92
N LYS A 226 -12.11 10.97 35.62
CA LYS A 226 -12.95 10.29 36.62
C LYS A 226 -12.22 9.12 37.28
N HIS A 227 -11.53 8.30 36.50
CA HIS A 227 -10.74 7.19 37.03
C HIS A 227 -9.63 7.69 37.97
N LEU A 228 -8.90 8.72 37.57
CA LEU A 228 -7.84 9.32 38.38
C LEU A 228 -8.39 9.98 39.65
N ALA A 229 -9.65 10.43 39.64
CA ALA A 229 -10.38 10.94 40.80
C ALA A 229 -10.90 9.83 41.75
N GLY A 230 -10.84 8.56 41.36
CA GLY A 230 -11.17 7.42 42.22
C GLY A 230 -12.15 6.41 41.63
N ASP A 231 -12.78 6.71 40.49
CA ASP A 231 -13.72 5.77 39.87
C ASP A 231 -12.98 4.51 39.36
N PRO A 232 -13.53 3.30 39.56
CA PRO A 232 -12.94 2.09 38.99
C PRO A 232 -13.01 2.14 37.46
N LEU A 233 -11.98 1.58 36.81
CA LEU A 233 -11.92 1.44 35.36
C LEU A 233 -11.89 -0.05 35.01
N ASP A 234 -12.88 -0.52 34.26
CA ASP A 234 -12.95 -1.89 33.74
C ASP A 234 -11.65 -2.23 33.00
N ASP A 235 -11.15 -3.45 33.18
CA ASP A 235 -9.90 -3.93 32.61
C ASP A 235 -9.83 -3.76 31.08
N ARG A 236 -10.98 -3.84 30.38
CA ARG A 236 -11.07 -3.59 28.94
C ARG A 236 -10.69 -2.15 28.59
N TYR A 237 -11.13 -1.19 29.41
CA TYR A 237 -10.75 0.22 29.24
C TYR A 237 -9.34 0.51 29.77
N VAL A 238 -8.83 -0.28 30.71
CA VAL A 238 -7.43 -0.19 31.14
C VAL A 238 -6.50 -0.60 29.99
N GLU A 239 -6.81 -1.67 29.27
CA GLU A 239 -6.06 -2.04 28.06
C GLU A 239 -6.23 -0.99 26.96
N GLU A 240 -7.46 -0.58 26.66
CA GLU A 240 -7.77 0.29 25.53
C GLU A 240 -7.30 1.75 25.72
N LEU A 241 -7.52 2.35 26.91
CA LEU A 241 -7.28 3.78 27.13
C LEU A 241 -5.88 4.07 27.68
N ILE A 242 -5.42 3.23 28.62
CA ILE A 242 -4.14 3.42 29.34
C ILE A 242 -3.03 2.60 28.67
N GLY A 243 -3.34 1.37 28.25
CA GLY A 243 -2.34 0.45 27.69
C GLY A 243 -1.41 -0.10 28.77
N LYS A 244 -2.01 -0.64 29.83
CA LYS A 244 -1.29 -1.31 30.93
C LYS A 244 -0.39 -2.43 30.35
N VAL A 245 0.77 -2.62 30.96
CA VAL A 245 1.59 -3.80 30.70
C VAL A 245 1.04 -4.96 31.54
N TRP A 246 0.40 -5.92 30.88
CA TRP A 246 -0.17 -7.09 31.52
C TRP A 246 0.88 -8.18 31.77
N ARG A 247 0.84 -8.80 32.95
CA ARG A 247 1.63 -10.00 33.23
C ARG A 247 0.88 -11.24 32.73
N SER A 248 1.60 -12.29 32.33
CA SER A 248 0.97 -13.54 31.87
C SER A 248 0.01 -14.15 32.89
N SER A 249 0.25 -13.95 34.20
CA SER A 249 -0.64 -14.40 35.28
C SER A 249 -1.95 -13.61 35.41
N GLU A 250 -2.03 -12.41 34.82
CA GLU A 250 -3.21 -11.55 34.83
C GLU A 250 -4.11 -11.79 33.61
N LEU A 251 -3.61 -12.51 32.59
CA LEU A 251 -4.36 -12.80 31.38
C LEU A 251 -5.32 -13.97 31.62
N LYS A 252 -6.53 -13.87 31.08
CA LYS A 252 -7.50 -14.97 31.14
C LYS A 252 -6.97 -16.14 30.30
N PRO A 253 -6.84 -17.36 30.84
CA PRO A 253 -6.36 -18.48 30.06
C PRO A 253 -7.32 -18.81 28.93
N ILE A 254 -6.78 -19.09 27.74
CA ILE A 254 -7.53 -19.57 26.59
C ILE A 254 -6.84 -20.81 26.03
N VAL A 255 -7.63 -21.83 25.69
CA VAL A 255 -7.14 -23.16 25.30
C VAL A 255 -7.93 -23.72 24.13
N ALA A 256 -7.32 -24.68 23.43
CA ALA A 256 -7.93 -25.45 22.35
C ALA A 256 -8.47 -24.62 21.17
N LEU A 257 -7.89 -23.43 20.92
CA LEU A 257 -8.26 -22.64 19.75
C LEU A 257 -7.78 -23.33 18.46
N ARG A 258 -8.56 -23.15 17.38
CA ARG A 258 -8.17 -23.51 16.01
C ARG A 258 -8.12 -22.26 15.14
N LEU A 259 -6.92 -21.70 14.98
CA LEU A 259 -6.72 -20.39 14.37
C LEU A 259 -6.26 -20.50 12.91
N VAL A 260 -6.80 -19.64 12.05
CA VAL A 260 -6.29 -19.37 10.70
C VAL A 260 -5.88 -17.90 10.62
N GLU A 261 -4.65 -17.64 10.13
CA GLU A 261 -4.17 -16.28 9.91
C GLU A 261 -4.80 -15.71 8.63
N ILE A 262 -5.55 -14.62 8.77
CA ILE A 262 -6.21 -13.93 7.64
C ILE A 262 -5.36 -12.75 7.14
N ALA A 263 -4.46 -12.22 7.96
CA ALA A 263 -3.58 -11.12 7.61
C ALA A 263 -2.34 -11.10 8.51
N PHE A 264 -1.22 -10.63 7.96
CA PHE A 264 0.02 -10.39 8.68
C PHE A 264 0.55 -9.01 8.34
N GLN A 265 0.37 -8.08 9.27
CA GLN A 265 0.70 -6.68 9.11
C GLN A 265 2.07 -6.39 9.73
N THR A 266 2.90 -5.62 9.04
CA THR A 266 4.09 -5.01 9.61
C THR A 266 3.96 -3.52 9.44
N ARG A 267 4.07 -2.74 10.52
CA ARG A 267 4.01 -1.28 10.46
C ARG A 267 5.03 -0.65 11.38
N GLN A 268 5.65 0.42 10.92
CA GLN A 268 6.44 1.29 11.78
C GLN A 268 5.52 2.34 12.42
N THR A 269 5.53 2.42 13.74
CA THR A 269 4.82 3.48 14.48
C THR A 269 5.60 4.78 14.43
N SER A 270 4.95 5.88 14.85
CA SER A 270 5.56 7.22 14.88
C SER A 270 6.76 7.36 15.84
N ASP A 271 7.08 6.34 16.63
CA ASP A 271 8.22 6.25 17.56
C ASP A 271 9.27 5.23 17.12
N ASP A 272 9.38 4.97 15.83
CA ASP A 272 10.36 4.01 15.28
C ASP A 272 10.27 2.63 15.94
N LYS A 273 9.06 2.19 16.32
CA LYS A 273 8.83 0.79 16.68
C LYS A 273 8.26 0.06 15.51
N LEU A 274 8.79 -1.13 15.28
CA LEU A 274 8.25 -2.08 14.32
C LEU A 274 7.20 -2.93 15.02
N VAL A 275 5.94 -2.80 14.62
CA VAL A 275 4.83 -3.63 15.08
C VAL A 275 4.55 -4.68 14.02
N ARG A 276 4.62 -5.96 14.41
CA ARG A 276 4.20 -7.10 13.59
C ARG A 276 2.96 -7.72 14.18
N GLU A 277 1.87 -7.76 13.44
CA GLU A 277 0.56 -8.21 13.89
C GLU A 277 0.04 -9.35 13.02
N SER A 278 -0.29 -10.48 13.66
CA SER A 278 -1.09 -11.53 13.04
C SER A 278 -2.55 -11.31 13.37
N ARG A 279 -3.40 -11.29 12.36
CA ARG A 279 -4.87 -11.30 12.49
C ARG A 279 -5.37 -12.72 12.25
N PHE A 280 -6.08 -13.26 13.22
CA PHE A 280 -6.59 -14.64 13.19
C PHE A 280 -8.11 -14.67 13.26
N VAL A 281 -8.69 -15.74 12.71
CA VAL A 281 -10.05 -16.15 13.03
C VAL A 281 -10.01 -17.56 13.62
N ASP A 282 -10.75 -17.78 14.70
CA ASP A 282 -11.00 -19.13 15.22
C ASP A 282 -12.09 -19.80 14.39
N VAL A 283 -11.71 -20.85 13.65
CA VAL A 283 -12.62 -21.58 12.76
C VAL A 283 -13.75 -22.31 13.51
N THR A 284 -13.66 -22.39 14.85
CA THR A 284 -14.68 -23.02 15.70
C THR A 284 -15.76 -22.03 16.15
N THR A 285 -15.37 -20.78 16.42
CA THR A 285 -16.27 -19.78 17.04
C THR A 285 -16.56 -18.58 16.15
N GLY A 286 -15.78 -18.37 15.08
CA GLY A 286 -15.84 -17.17 14.23
C GLY A 286 -15.22 -15.93 14.88
N ASN A 287 -14.68 -16.05 16.11
CA ASN A 287 -14.09 -14.92 16.81
C ASN A 287 -12.77 -14.47 16.14
N HIS A 288 -12.62 -13.16 16.02
CA HIS A 288 -11.41 -12.52 15.49
C HIS A 288 -10.42 -12.23 16.61
N TYR A 289 -9.16 -12.61 16.40
CA TYR A 289 -8.06 -12.44 17.35
C TYR A 289 -6.89 -11.67 16.74
N SER A 290 -6.09 -11.02 17.58
CA SER A 290 -4.84 -10.36 17.19
C SER A 290 -3.66 -10.79 18.08
N GLU A 291 -2.52 -11.07 17.48
CA GLU A 291 -1.25 -11.27 18.20
C GLU A 291 -0.21 -10.28 17.69
N ARG A 292 0.40 -9.50 18.59
CA ARG A 292 1.33 -8.42 18.24
C ARG A 292 2.72 -8.64 18.84
N GLN A 293 3.75 -8.44 18.03
CA GLN A 293 5.14 -8.26 18.45
C GLN A 293 5.53 -6.80 18.20
N GLU A 294 5.91 -6.07 19.24
CA GLU A 294 6.41 -4.69 19.15
C GLU A 294 7.93 -4.71 19.38
N ILE A 295 8.70 -4.19 18.43
CA ILE A 295 10.17 -4.13 18.49
C ILE A 295 10.60 -2.67 18.47
N ASP A 296 11.45 -2.28 19.41
CA ASP A 296 12.04 -0.94 19.44
C ASP A 296 13.30 -0.90 18.56
N LEU A 297 13.24 -0.15 17.44
CA LEU A 297 14.35 -0.09 16.48
C LEU A 297 15.58 0.62 17.06
N SER A 298 15.43 1.44 18.10
CA SER A 298 16.55 2.18 18.71
C SER A 298 17.44 1.31 19.60
N THR A 299 16.92 0.19 20.10
CA THR A 299 17.64 -0.65 21.08
C THR A 299 18.23 -1.94 20.50
N GLN A 300 18.06 -2.18 19.18
CA GLN A 300 18.54 -3.34 18.39
C GLN A 300 19.12 -4.50 19.21
N ARG A 301 18.29 -5.12 20.05
CA ARG A 301 18.59 -6.45 20.57
C ARG A 301 18.13 -7.46 19.53
N SER A 302 18.91 -8.52 19.35
CA SER A 302 18.57 -9.67 18.50
C SER A 302 17.23 -10.25 18.98
N HIS A 303 16.13 -9.81 18.36
CA HIS A 303 14.79 -10.36 18.57
C HIS A 303 14.49 -11.30 17.40
N VAL A 304 14.10 -12.54 17.71
CA VAL A 304 13.58 -13.45 16.70
C VAL A 304 12.31 -12.82 16.11
N ALA A 305 12.35 -12.54 14.81
CA ALA A 305 11.23 -11.97 14.09
C ALA A 305 10.00 -12.87 14.22
N LYS A 306 8.85 -12.30 14.62
CA LYS A 306 7.57 -12.98 14.53
C LYS A 306 7.37 -13.43 13.08
N LYS A 307 7.20 -14.74 12.88
CA LYS A 307 6.86 -15.33 11.59
C LYS A 307 5.37 -15.14 11.29
N SER A 308 5.03 -15.06 10.01
CA SER A 308 3.66 -15.22 9.54
C SER A 308 3.26 -16.70 9.61
N TYR A 309 1.97 -16.95 9.86
CA TYR A 309 1.33 -18.27 9.83
C TYR A 309 0.39 -18.42 8.63
N ALA A 310 0.56 -17.61 7.59
CA ALA A 310 -0.22 -17.69 6.37
C ALA A 310 -0.17 -19.10 5.79
N MET A 311 -1.28 -19.56 5.22
CA MET A 311 -1.45 -20.92 4.67
C MET A 311 -1.35 -22.05 5.70
N SER A 312 -1.45 -21.75 7.00
CA SER A 312 -1.49 -22.75 8.06
C SER A 312 -2.75 -22.62 8.93
N VAL A 313 -3.25 -23.77 9.38
CA VAL A 313 -4.22 -23.91 10.48
C VAL A 313 -3.45 -24.30 11.73
N LEU A 314 -3.54 -23.46 12.76
CA LEU A 314 -2.95 -23.71 14.07
C LEU A 314 -4.00 -24.41 14.94
N SER A 315 -3.73 -25.64 15.38
CA SER A 315 -4.64 -26.42 16.21
C SER A 315 -4.10 -26.64 17.62
N GLY A 316 -5.02 -26.74 18.59
CA GLY A 316 -4.67 -26.93 20.00
C GLY A 316 -3.92 -25.74 20.57
N VAL A 317 -4.22 -24.54 20.08
CA VAL A 317 -3.55 -23.31 20.49
C VAL A 317 -3.99 -22.94 21.90
N SER A 318 -3.02 -22.60 22.75
CA SER A 318 -3.27 -22.10 24.10
C SER A 318 -2.42 -20.87 24.41
N GLY A 319 -2.97 -19.99 25.24
CA GLY A 319 -2.41 -18.67 25.48
C GLY A 319 -3.09 -17.92 26.62
N GLY A 320 -2.77 -16.63 26.71
CA GLY A 320 -3.48 -15.66 27.53
C GLY A 320 -4.32 -14.72 26.66
N LEU A 321 -5.55 -14.46 27.08
CA LEU A 321 -6.47 -13.48 26.49
C LEU A 321 -6.36 -12.16 27.26
N TYR A 322 -6.10 -11.08 26.53
CA TYR A 322 -6.14 -9.73 27.08
C TYR A 322 -7.59 -9.26 27.18
N PRO A 323 -7.94 -8.47 28.21
CA PRO A 323 -9.22 -7.79 28.24
C PRO A 323 -9.24 -6.74 27.12
N GLY A 324 -10.36 -6.61 26.41
CA GLY A 324 -10.50 -5.60 25.37
C GLY A 324 -11.67 -5.88 24.42
N PHE A 325 -11.61 -5.27 23.26
CA PHE A 325 -12.58 -5.40 22.19
C PHE A 325 -12.04 -6.23 21.02
N PRO A 326 -12.90 -6.79 20.16
CA PRO A 326 -12.47 -7.42 18.91
C PRO A 326 -11.64 -6.45 18.04
N PRO A 327 -10.57 -6.92 17.36
CA PRO A 327 -10.04 -8.28 17.41
C PRO A 327 -9.38 -8.55 18.77
N LEU A 328 -9.81 -9.62 19.43
CA LEU A 328 -9.39 -9.93 20.79
C LEU A 328 -7.89 -10.20 20.83
N ARG A 329 -7.14 -9.40 21.60
CA ARG A 329 -5.70 -9.57 21.69
C ARG A 329 -5.35 -10.83 22.49
N ILE A 330 -4.46 -11.65 21.96
CA ILE A 330 -3.96 -12.87 22.61
C ILE A 330 -2.42 -12.89 22.68
N ALA A 331 -1.90 -13.55 23.71
CA ALA A 331 -0.50 -13.97 23.79
C ALA A 331 -0.45 -15.48 23.52
N LEU A 332 0.17 -15.90 22.41
CA LEU A 332 0.33 -17.32 22.10
C LEU A 332 1.44 -17.91 22.99
N HIS A 333 1.12 -18.98 23.71
CA HIS A 333 2.10 -19.70 24.53
C HIS A 333 2.49 -21.03 23.91
N ARG A 334 1.52 -21.77 23.35
CA ARG A 334 1.75 -23.08 22.76
C ARG A 334 0.85 -23.30 21.56
N ILE A 335 1.44 -23.84 20.49
CA ILE A 335 0.76 -24.37 19.31
C ILE A 335 1.04 -25.87 19.32
N ARG A 336 -0.01 -26.71 19.33
CA ARG A 336 0.15 -28.17 19.35
C ARG A 336 0.52 -28.67 17.96
N ASP A 337 -0.26 -28.27 16.96
CA ASP A 337 -0.09 -28.69 15.58
C ASP A 337 -0.20 -27.48 14.65
N GLU A 338 0.74 -27.33 13.72
CA GLU A 338 0.69 -26.39 12.59
C GLU A 338 0.60 -27.23 11.31
N LYS A 339 -0.56 -27.19 10.66
CA LYS A 339 -0.82 -27.96 9.42
C LYS A 339 -1.16 -27.00 8.28
N PRO A 340 -0.87 -27.35 7.02
CA PRO A 340 -1.36 -26.57 5.87
C PRO A 340 -2.88 -26.36 5.96
N THR A 341 -3.34 -25.20 5.51
CA THR A 341 -4.79 -24.92 5.48
C THR A 341 -5.49 -25.91 4.57
N ALA A 342 -6.29 -26.80 5.19
CA ALA A 342 -7.06 -27.82 4.49
C ALA A 342 -8.47 -27.29 4.15
N PRO A 343 -9.12 -27.75 3.07
CA PRO A 343 -10.46 -27.32 2.68
C PRO A 343 -11.49 -27.42 3.81
N GLU A 344 -11.37 -28.43 4.69
CA GLU A 344 -12.29 -28.63 5.81
C GLU A 344 -12.22 -27.50 6.84
N ALA A 345 -11.03 -26.90 7.04
CA ALA A 345 -10.88 -25.76 7.94
C ALA A 345 -11.51 -24.49 7.38
N ILE A 346 -11.46 -24.31 6.05
CA ILE A 346 -12.09 -23.17 5.37
C ILE A 346 -13.61 -23.36 5.32
N ALA A 347 -14.10 -24.58 5.11
CA ALA A 347 -15.52 -24.90 5.21
C ALA A 347 -16.07 -24.60 6.62
N ALA A 348 -15.37 -25.02 7.69
CA ALA A 348 -15.74 -24.69 9.06
C ALA A 348 -15.73 -23.16 9.32
N LEU A 349 -14.75 -22.45 8.76
CA LEU A 349 -14.70 -20.99 8.84
C LEU A 349 -15.90 -20.33 8.15
N LEU A 350 -16.35 -20.86 7.00
CA LEU A 350 -17.57 -20.39 6.34
C LEU A 350 -18.81 -20.66 7.18
N GLU A 351 -18.91 -21.80 7.85
CA GLU A 351 -20.03 -22.14 8.75
C GLU A 351 -20.22 -21.11 9.87
N VAL A 352 -19.12 -20.63 10.46
CA VAL A 352 -19.13 -19.63 11.54
C VAL A 352 -19.13 -18.17 11.07
N ALA A 353 -18.97 -17.92 9.76
CA ALA A 353 -19.07 -16.57 9.21
C ALA A 353 -20.51 -16.05 9.29
N LEU A 354 -20.64 -14.73 9.47
CA LEU A 354 -21.94 -14.05 9.47
C LEU A 354 -22.66 -14.31 8.13
N PRO A 355 -23.95 -14.68 8.17
CA PRO A 355 -24.64 -15.23 7.01
C PRO A 355 -24.94 -14.19 5.93
N ASP A 356 -25.00 -12.91 6.28
CA ASP A 356 -25.40 -11.81 5.41
C ASP A 356 -24.90 -10.44 5.93
N VAL A 357 -25.02 -9.41 5.09
CA VAL A 357 -24.61 -8.03 5.41
C VAL A 357 -25.43 -7.46 6.56
N GLY A 358 -26.72 -7.79 6.63
CA GLY A 358 -27.60 -7.36 7.73
C GLY A 358 -27.08 -7.81 9.10
N SER A 359 -26.56 -9.03 9.19
CA SER A 359 -25.95 -9.59 10.41
C SER A 359 -24.65 -8.87 10.78
N ALA A 360 -23.83 -8.49 9.79
CA ALA A 360 -22.62 -7.69 10.03
C ALA A 360 -22.96 -6.29 10.58
N LEU A 361 -23.98 -5.62 10.03
CA LEU A 361 -24.43 -4.33 10.53
C LEU A 361 -25.08 -4.41 11.91
N ALA A 362 -25.83 -5.47 12.19
CA ALA A 362 -26.37 -5.72 13.53
C ALA A 362 -25.26 -5.91 14.57
N ALA A 363 -24.21 -6.67 14.23
CA ALA A 363 -23.04 -6.85 15.08
C ALA A 363 -22.29 -5.52 15.30
N LEU A 364 -22.13 -4.70 14.26
CA LEU A 364 -21.52 -3.36 14.38
C LEU A 364 -22.34 -2.47 15.33
N ARG A 365 -23.67 -2.46 15.21
CA ARG A 365 -24.55 -1.66 16.09
C ARG A 365 -24.40 -2.08 17.56
N GLU A 366 -24.31 -3.37 17.84
CA GLU A 366 -24.07 -3.86 19.20
C GLU A 366 -22.69 -3.41 19.72
N HIS A 367 -21.64 -3.58 18.92
CA HIS A 367 -20.28 -3.16 19.25
C HIS A 367 -20.19 -1.67 19.56
N ARG A 368 -20.90 -0.83 18.80
CA ARG A 368 -20.89 0.64 18.96
C ARG A 368 -21.75 1.16 20.11
N LYS A 369 -22.46 0.30 20.86
CA LYS A 369 -23.12 0.70 22.12
C LYS A 369 -22.09 1.12 23.19
N ASP A 370 -20.87 0.58 23.13
CA ASP A 370 -19.77 1.04 23.96
C ASP A 370 -18.99 2.15 23.24
N PHE A 371 -19.05 3.36 23.79
CA PHE A 371 -18.41 4.54 23.21
C PHE A 371 -16.88 4.44 23.11
N PHE A 372 -16.26 3.59 23.94
CA PHE A 372 -14.80 3.40 23.93
C PHE A 372 -14.35 2.25 23.05
N ALA A 373 -15.29 1.44 22.55
CA ALA A 373 -14.98 0.42 21.56
C ALA A 373 -14.42 1.08 20.28
N PRO A 374 -13.51 0.39 19.55
CA PRO A 374 -13.03 0.86 18.26
C PRO A 374 -14.18 1.17 17.29
N SER A 375 -13.96 2.11 16.37
CA SER A 375 -14.98 2.49 15.37
C SER A 375 -15.26 1.40 14.34
N LEU A 376 -14.32 0.47 14.18
CA LEU A 376 -14.43 -0.67 13.28
C LEU A 376 -14.64 -1.96 14.07
N LEU A 377 -15.42 -2.87 13.51
CA LEU A 377 -15.64 -4.22 14.03
C LEU A 377 -15.07 -5.24 13.04
N PRO A 378 -14.12 -6.11 13.44
CA PRO A 378 -13.74 -7.24 12.61
C PRO A 378 -14.88 -8.24 12.45
N VAL A 379 -15.13 -8.66 11.21
CA VAL A 379 -16.13 -9.65 10.84
C VAL A 379 -15.61 -10.59 9.76
N SER A 380 -16.24 -11.77 9.71
CA SER A 380 -16.24 -12.65 8.53
C SER A 380 -17.66 -12.68 8.03
N VAL A 381 -17.92 -12.23 6.80
CA VAL A 381 -19.27 -12.09 6.25
C VAL A 381 -19.37 -12.80 4.90
N ARG A 382 -20.44 -13.57 4.72
CA ARG A 382 -20.75 -14.24 3.45
C ARG A 382 -21.30 -13.23 2.46
N VAL A 383 -20.57 -13.06 1.36
CA VAL A 383 -20.89 -12.20 0.22
C VAL A 383 -20.29 -12.90 -0.99
N ASP A 384 -21.05 -13.04 -2.07
CA ASP A 384 -20.62 -13.78 -3.26
C ASP A 384 -20.57 -12.91 -4.52
N THR A 385 -20.96 -11.64 -4.38
CA THR A 385 -21.10 -10.68 -5.46
C THR A 385 -20.34 -9.40 -5.11
N LEU A 386 -19.50 -8.94 -6.03
CA LEU A 386 -18.94 -7.59 -6.04
C LEU A 386 -19.61 -6.81 -7.16
N PHE A 387 -20.34 -5.76 -6.80
CA PHE A 387 -20.95 -4.86 -7.77
C PHE A 387 -20.03 -3.66 -8.01
N ALA A 388 -19.52 -3.55 -9.24
CA ALA A 388 -18.65 -2.46 -9.68
C ALA A 388 -19.45 -1.41 -10.46
N ARG A 389 -19.30 -0.14 -10.07
CA ARG A 389 -20.01 1.00 -10.67
C ARG A 389 -19.15 2.26 -10.58
N GLY A 390 -18.66 2.75 -11.72
CA GLY A 390 -17.65 3.82 -11.73
C GLY A 390 -16.41 3.42 -10.90
N SER A 391 -15.89 4.30 -10.05
CA SER A 391 -14.73 3.99 -9.18
C SER A 391 -15.07 3.17 -7.93
N ARG A 392 -16.32 2.73 -7.76
CA ARG A 392 -16.80 2.12 -6.51
C ARG A 392 -17.12 0.65 -6.67
N ILE A 393 -16.86 -0.10 -5.61
CA ILE A 393 -17.16 -1.51 -5.50
C ILE A 393 -17.98 -1.73 -4.22
N GLU A 394 -19.03 -2.54 -4.34
CA GLU A 394 -19.92 -2.93 -3.25
C GLU A 394 -19.90 -4.45 -3.12
N ALA A 395 -19.69 -4.97 -1.91
CA ALA A 395 -19.84 -6.39 -1.59
C ALA A 395 -21.30 -6.69 -1.25
N VAL A 396 -21.95 -7.51 -2.06
CA VAL A 396 -23.37 -7.80 -2.03
C VAL A 396 -23.59 -9.23 -1.55
N ASP A 397 -24.51 -9.42 -0.61
CA ASP A 397 -24.96 -10.74 -0.18
C ASP A 397 -26.07 -11.32 -1.08
N ALA A 398 -26.44 -12.57 -0.81
CA ALA A 398 -27.48 -13.27 -1.58
C ALA A 398 -28.88 -12.63 -1.50
N LYS A 399 -29.12 -11.68 -0.57
CA LYS A 399 -30.38 -10.94 -0.42
C LYS A 399 -30.32 -9.59 -1.15
N GLY A 400 -29.22 -9.25 -1.81
CA GLY A 400 -29.01 -7.97 -2.47
C GLY A 400 -28.58 -6.85 -1.52
N HIS A 401 -28.26 -7.14 -0.26
CA HIS A 401 -27.76 -6.14 0.68
C HIS A 401 -26.27 -5.90 0.48
N ALA A 402 -25.82 -4.64 0.54
CA ALA A 402 -24.45 -4.27 0.19
C ALA A 402 -23.66 -3.60 1.33
N LEU A 403 -22.35 -3.84 1.33
CA LEU A 403 -21.33 -3.08 2.03
C LEU A 403 -20.41 -2.44 0.99
N HIS A 404 -20.14 -1.15 1.11
CA HIS A 404 -19.17 -0.48 0.25
C HIS A 404 -17.75 -0.95 0.58
N LEU A 405 -16.87 -0.92 -0.42
CA LEU A 405 -15.43 -1.04 -0.23
C LEU A 405 -14.80 0.36 -0.19
N PRO A 406 -13.63 0.52 0.46
CA PRO A 406 -12.83 1.73 0.36
C PRO A 406 -12.54 2.10 -1.10
N ASP A 407 -12.56 3.41 -1.38
CA ASP A 407 -12.10 3.96 -2.67
C ASP A 407 -10.57 3.93 -2.71
N ASP A 408 -10.03 2.74 -2.96
CA ASP A 408 -8.61 2.45 -2.97
C ASP A 408 -8.30 1.62 -4.23
N PRO A 409 -7.68 2.23 -5.26
CA PRO A 409 -7.29 1.53 -6.49
C PRO A 409 -6.39 0.31 -6.22
N SER A 410 -5.57 0.36 -5.17
CA SER A 410 -4.70 -0.77 -4.81
C SER A 410 -5.52 -1.95 -4.27
N LEU A 411 -6.63 -1.69 -3.59
CA LEU A 411 -7.55 -2.72 -3.13
C LEU A 411 -8.30 -3.35 -4.31
N GLU A 412 -8.76 -2.55 -5.27
CA GLU A 412 -9.37 -3.04 -6.50
C GLU A 412 -8.43 -4.00 -7.25
N GLU A 413 -7.15 -3.65 -7.39
CA GLU A 413 -6.14 -4.50 -8.01
C GLU A 413 -5.97 -5.83 -7.25
N ARG A 414 -5.87 -5.78 -5.91
CA ARG A 414 -5.75 -6.98 -5.06
C ARG A 414 -6.99 -7.88 -5.17
N LEU A 415 -8.19 -7.31 -5.23
CA LEU A 415 -9.44 -8.06 -5.42
C LEU A 415 -9.53 -8.67 -6.82
N GLY A 416 -9.21 -7.91 -7.87
CA GLY A 416 -9.14 -8.43 -9.23
C GLY A 416 -8.14 -9.58 -9.35
N ASN A 417 -7.02 -9.50 -8.62
CA ASN A 417 -6.05 -10.59 -8.53
C ASN A 417 -6.59 -11.81 -7.76
N ALA A 418 -7.28 -11.59 -6.64
CA ALA A 418 -7.81 -12.66 -5.81
C ALA A 418 -9.04 -13.37 -6.41
N LEU A 419 -9.80 -12.71 -7.28
CA LEU A 419 -11.03 -13.25 -7.89
C LEU A 419 -10.83 -13.78 -9.31
N ARG A 420 -9.61 -13.72 -9.84
CA ARG A 420 -9.33 -14.31 -11.15
C ARG A 420 -9.49 -15.83 -11.06
N ASP A 421 -10.32 -16.38 -11.95
CA ASP A 421 -10.63 -17.80 -12.05
C ASP A 421 -11.20 -18.42 -10.75
N ALA A 422 -11.83 -17.60 -9.90
CA ALA A 422 -12.44 -18.04 -8.66
C ALA A 422 -13.71 -17.23 -8.33
N ARG A 423 -14.66 -17.88 -7.66
CA ARG A 423 -15.87 -17.26 -7.13
C ARG A 423 -15.62 -16.76 -5.72
N LEU A 424 -15.99 -15.52 -5.41
CA LEU A 424 -16.04 -15.00 -4.04
C LEU A 424 -17.11 -15.75 -3.24
N VAL A 425 -16.81 -16.11 -1.99
CA VAL A 425 -17.75 -16.75 -1.07
C VAL A 425 -17.92 -15.94 0.21
N ALA A 426 -16.84 -15.32 0.71
CA ALA A 426 -16.88 -14.47 1.88
C ALA A 426 -15.75 -13.43 1.89
N LEU A 427 -15.99 -12.32 2.57
CA LEU A 427 -14.97 -11.33 2.91
C LEU A 427 -14.70 -11.34 4.42
N LEU A 428 -13.43 -11.19 4.77
CA LEU A 428 -12.96 -11.14 6.15
C LEU A 428 -12.21 -9.82 6.34
N GLY A 429 -12.64 -9.01 7.29
CA GLY A 429 -12.06 -7.68 7.47
C GLY A 429 -12.83 -6.84 8.48
N ASP A 430 -12.62 -5.52 8.43
CA ASP A 430 -13.15 -4.61 9.44
C ASP A 430 -14.33 -3.77 8.87
N VAL A 431 -15.51 -3.88 9.48
CA VAL A 431 -16.73 -3.15 9.08
C VAL A 431 -16.91 -1.89 9.92
N GLY A 432 -17.35 -0.80 9.30
CA GLY A 432 -17.68 0.46 9.97
C GLY A 432 -18.61 1.34 9.12
N ILE A 433 -18.85 2.57 9.55
CA ILE A 433 -19.59 3.59 8.79
C ILE A 433 -18.62 4.68 8.35
N ASP A 434 -18.64 5.02 7.07
CA ASP A 434 -17.91 6.17 6.51
C ASP A 434 -18.91 7.18 5.96
N ALA A 435 -18.89 8.41 6.49
CA ALA A 435 -19.98 9.37 6.41
C ALA A 435 -21.33 8.75 6.81
N ALA A 436 -22.10 8.26 5.84
CA ALA A 436 -23.36 7.55 6.04
C ALA A 436 -23.41 6.17 5.35
N LEU A 437 -22.30 5.73 4.75
CA LEU A 437 -22.19 4.49 4.01
C LEU A 437 -21.62 3.38 4.89
N PRO A 438 -22.24 2.19 4.92
CA PRO A 438 -21.63 1.03 5.54
C PRO A 438 -20.46 0.52 4.68
N VAL A 439 -19.28 0.39 5.27
CA VAL A 439 -18.04 0.03 4.57
C VAL A 439 -17.40 -1.20 5.21
N ILE A 440 -16.93 -2.15 4.39
CA ILE A 440 -16.03 -3.24 4.80
C ILE A 440 -14.62 -2.97 4.26
N ARG A 441 -13.61 -3.00 5.14
CA ARG A 441 -12.18 -2.98 4.79
C ARG A 441 -11.68 -4.42 4.77
N PRO A 442 -11.67 -5.10 3.62
CA PRO A 442 -11.33 -6.52 3.56
C PRO A 442 -9.82 -6.73 3.76
N LEU A 443 -9.48 -7.68 4.65
CA LEU A 443 -8.13 -8.16 4.91
C LEU A 443 -7.86 -9.47 4.15
N ALA A 444 -8.90 -10.26 3.92
CA ALA A 444 -8.85 -11.50 3.13
C ALA A 444 -10.20 -11.80 2.45
N ALA A 445 -10.15 -12.65 1.43
CA ALA A 445 -11.31 -13.23 0.77
C ALA A 445 -11.23 -14.76 0.85
N ILE A 446 -12.38 -15.40 1.09
CA ILE A 446 -12.56 -16.83 0.82
C ILE A 446 -13.14 -16.96 -0.58
N VAL A 447 -12.49 -17.77 -1.39
CA VAL A 447 -12.88 -17.99 -2.79
C VAL A 447 -13.02 -19.48 -3.09
N GLU A 448 -13.90 -19.82 -4.02
CA GLU A 448 -14.03 -21.15 -4.60
C GLU A 448 -13.41 -21.13 -6.00
N GLY A 449 -12.26 -21.80 -6.14
CA GLY A 449 -11.57 -21.97 -7.42
C GLY A 449 -11.73 -23.38 -7.99
N PRO A 450 -11.09 -23.69 -9.12
CA PRO A 450 -11.16 -25.01 -9.77
C PRO A 450 -10.63 -26.15 -8.89
N PHE A 451 -9.82 -25.84 -7.88
CA PHE A 451 -9.21 -26.81 -6.96
C PHE A 451 -9.92 -26.88 -5.60
N GLY A 452 -11.01 -26.14 -5.41
CA GLY A 452 -11.78 -26.07 -4.17
C GLY A 452 -11.72 -24.71 -3.50
N VAL A 453 -12.08 -24.68 -2.22
CA VAL A 453 -12.18 -23.45 -1.42
C VAL A 453 -10.81 -23.06 -0.88
N GLU A 454 -10.45 -21.78 -1.00
CA GLU A 454 -9.16 -21.20 -0.62
C GLU A 454 -9.34 -19.89 0.15
N LEU A 455 -8.37 -19.57 1.02
CA LEU A 455 -8.26 -18.28 1.70
C LEU A 455 -7.16 -17.46 1.04
N ARG A 456 -7.51 -16.29 0.50
CA ARG A 456 -6.57 -15.36 -0.17
C ARG A 456 -6.47 -14.06 0.62
N THR A 457 -5.26 -13.69 1.02
CA THR A 457 -4.99 -12.43 1.74
C THR A 457 -5.06 -11.25 0.78
N LEU A 458 -5.70 -10.16 1.20
CA LEU A 458 -5.91 -8.94 0.42
C LEU A 458 -5.08 -7.75 0.92
N GLU A 459 -4.12 -7.97 1.82
CA GLU A 459 -3.22 -6.92 2.30
C GLU A 459 -1.89 -6.88 1.54
N GLU A 460 -1.33 -5.67 1.45
CA GLU A 460 0.04 -5.48 1.01
C GLU A 460 1.04 -5.97 2.07
N PRO A 461 2.09 -6.71 1.68
CA PRO A 461 3.29 -6.74 2.49
C PRO A 461 3.85 -5.32 2.52
N GLU A 462 3.79 -4.61 3.64
CA GLU A 462 4.59 -3.38 3.81
C GLU A 462 6.07 -3.78 3.73
N GLY A 463 6.65 -3.72 2.53
CA GLY A 463 8.10 -3.61 2.35
C GLY A 463 8.59 -2.34 3.05
N PRO A 464 9.90 -2.21 3.33
CA PRO A 464 10.45 -1.00 3.93
C PRO A 464 9.97 0.18 3.09
N LYS A 465 9.11 1.03 3.68
CA LYS A 465 8.61 2.24 3.04
C LYS A 465 9.84 2.95 2.53
N ARG A 466 10.01 2.99 1.20
CA ARG A 466 10.92 3.93 0.55
C ARG A 466 10.65 5.26 1.25
N SER A 467 11.70 5.91 1.72
CA SER A 467 11.67 7.24 2.33
C SER A 467 10.99 8.24 1.39
N ARG A 468 9.68 8.16 1.24
CA ARG A 468 8.81 9.32 1.19
C ARG A 468 8.64 9.69 2.65
N ARG A 469 8.68 10.98 2.93
CA ARG A 469 7.88 11.56 4.03
C ARG A 469 6.39 11.30 3.71
N GLY A 470 6.02 10.02 3.69
CA GLY A 470 4.79 9.48 3.18
C GLY A 470 3.82 9.49 4.32
N ARG A 471 3.04 10.57 4.36
CA ARG A 471 1.73 10.59 4.99
C ARG A 471 1.02 9.25 4.71
N PRO A 472 0.19 8.73 5.63
CA PRO A 472 -0.92 7.89 5.22
C PRO A 472 -1.55 8.54 3.99
N SER A 473 -1.86 7.78 2.95
CA SER A 473 -2.70 8.27 1.86
C SER A 473 -4.01 8.74 2.49
N LEU A 474 -4.08 10.03 2.84
CA LEU A 474 -5.33 10.71 3.02
C LEU A 474 -6.05 10.49 1.69
N PRO A 475 -7.26 9.90 1.69
CA PRO A 475 -8.04 9.82 0.47
C PRO A 475 -8.04 11.21 -0.14
N ALA A 476 -7.71 11.28 -1.44
CA ALA A 476 -7.62 12.53 -2.16
C ALA A 476 -8.92 13.29 -1.88
N SER A 477 -8.82 14.40 -1.14
CA SER A 477 -9.94 15.30 -0.95
C SER A 477 -10.24 15.91 -2.31
N ARG A 478 -11.30 15.42 -2.94
CA ARG A 478 -12.01 16.14 -3.99
C ARG A 478 -13.44 16.36 -3.51
N GLU A 479 -13.70 17.63 -3.25
CA GLU A 479 -14.98 18.30 -3.00
C GLU A 479 -15.81 17.85 -1.78
N PRO A 480 -16.22 18.79 -0.91
CA PRO A 480 -17.38 18.57 -0.05
C PRO A 480 -18.59 18.23 -0.94
N SER A 481 -19.34 17.17 -0.60
CA SER A 481 -20.57 16.63 -1.23
C SER A 481 -20.48 15.43 -2.19
N SER A 482 -19.31 14.87 -2.51
CA SER A 482 -19.23 13.69 -3.42
C SER A 482 -19.90 12.43 -2.85
N TRP A 483 -19.86 12.21 -1.53
CA TRP A 483 -20.44 11.03 -0.91
C TRP A 483 -21.98 11.01 -0.92
N THR A 484 -22.64 12.18 -0.93
CA THR A 484 -24.12 12.25 -0.91
C THR A 484 -24.71 11.68 -2.20
N SER A 485 -24.12 12.00 -3.34
CA SER A 485 -24.49 11.43 -4.64
C SER A 485 -24.26 9.92 -4.65
N VAL A 486 -23.15 9.45 -4.07
CA VAL A 486 -22.88 8.01 -3.92
C VAL A 486 -23.95 7.35 -3.04
N ALA A 487 -24.30 7.96 -1.91
CA ALA A 487 -25.29 7.46 -0.98
C ALA A 487 -26.70 7.39 -1.59
N ARG A 488 -27.11 8.44 -2.33
CA ARG A 488 -28.38 8.45 -3.08
C ARG A 488 -28.42 7.33 -4.11
N LEU A 489 -27.34 7.17 -4.88
CA LEU A 489 -27.26 6.11 -5.89
C LEU A 489 -27.20 4.70 -5.28
N ALA A 490 -26.67 4.57 -4.06
CA ALA A 490 -26.65 3.32 -3.31
C ALA A 490 -27.98 3.04 -2.57
N GLY A 491 -28.98 3.91 -2.70
CA GLY A 491 -30.28 3.73 -2.05
C GLY A 491 -30.25 3.95 -0.53
N VAL A 492 -29.26 4.69 -0.02
CA VAL A 492 -29.27 5.12 1.39
C VAL A 492 -30.47 6.02 1.65
N SER A 493 -31.16 5.82 2.77
CA SER A 493 -32.35 6.61 3.10
C SER A 493 -32.03 8.11 3.19
N GLU A 494 -32.95 8.96 2.73
CA GLU A 494 -32.80 10.42 2.83
C GLU A 494 -32.59 10.89 4.28
N VAL A 495 -33.21 10.23 5.26
CA VAL A 495 -32.99 10.50 6.69
C VAL A 495 -31.51 10.29 7.08
N THR A 496 -30.91 9.19 6.64
CA THR A 496 -29.51 8.85 6.90
C THR A 496 -28.55 9.82 6.19
N ILE A 497 -28.87 10.21 4.95
CA ILE A 497 -28.09 11.21 4.19
C ILE A 497 -28.14 12.57 4.90
N LEU A 498 -29.32 13.06 5.24
CA LEU A 498 -29.51 14.33 5.94
C LEU A 498 -28.79 14.36 7.29
N LEU A 499 -28.78 13.23 8.01
CA LEU A 499 -28.06 13.10 9.28
C LEU A 499 -26.54 13.13 9.07
N GLY A 500 -26.04 12.54 7.99
CA GLY A 500 -24.62 12.61 7.59
C GLY A 500 -24.21 14.04 7.24
N GLU A 501 -25.04 14.75 6.45
CA GLU A 501 -24.84 16.16 6.13
C GLU A 501 -24.84 17.04 7.38
N LEU A 502 -25.76 16.80 8.33
CA LEU A 502 -25.77 17.50 9.61
C LEU A 502 -24.50 17.26 10.43
N ARG A 503 -23.96 16.04 10.40
CA ARG A 503 -22.70 15.71 11.07
C ARG A 503 -21.53 16.45 10.43
N GLU A 504 -21.45 16.50 9.10
CA GLU A 504 -20.43 17.28 8.38
C GLU A 504 -20.57 18.78 8.67
N GLU A 505 -21.78 19.32 8.61
CA GLU A 505 -22.07 20.73 8.92
C GLU A 505 -21.61 21.11 10.33
N LEU A 506 -21.86 20.25 11.33
CA LEU A 506 -21.39 20.47 12.70
C LEU A 506 -19.86 20.42 12.80
N ALA A 507 -19.22 19.51 12.06
CA ALA A 507 -17.78 19.39 12.03
C ALA A 507 -17.13 20.64 11.41
N ASP A 508 -17.64 21.09 10.26
CA ASP A 508 -17.18 22.30 9.56
C ASP A 508 -17.29 23.54 10.45
N ARG A 509 -18.37 23.63 11.23
CA ARG A 509 -18.55 24.74 12.16
C ARG A 509 -17.59 24.68 13.33
N LEU A 510 -17.28 23.50 13.88
CA LEU A 510 -16.30 23.37 14.96
C LEU A 510 -14.89 23.73 14.51
N VAL A 511 -14.53 23.49 13.24
CA VAL A 511 -13.23 23.92 12.68
C VAL A 511 -13.03 25.44 12.84
N ALA A 512 -14.11 26.23 12.77
CA ALA A 512 -14.11 27.67 13.02
C ALA A 512 -14.24 28.06 14.53
N GLY A 513 -14.31 27.08 15.42
CA GLY A 513 -14.48 27.26 16.87
C GLY A 513 -15.92 27.54 17.29
N LEU A 514 -16.12 27.92 18.56
CA LEU A 514 -17.45 28.17 19.13
C LEU A 514 -18.20 29.33 18.44
N ALA A 515 -17.48 30.23 17.78
CA ALA A 515 -18.09 31.28 16.95
C ALA A 515 -18.94 30.70 15.81
N GLY A 516 -18.56 29.55 15.27
CA GLY A 516 -19.32 28.83 14.23
C GLY A 516 -20.63 28.20 14.71
N LEU A 517 -20.85 28.11 16.03
CA LEU A 517 -22.00 27.43 16.64
C LEU A 517 -23.09 28.39 17.17
N GLY A 518 -23.27 29.56 16.55
CA GLY A 518 -24.21 30.59 17.02
C GLY A 518 -25.69 30.16 17.07
N SER A 519 -26.54 30.91 17.78
CA SER A 519 -27.94 30.53 18.07
C SER A 519 -28.80 30.28 16.84
N ARG A 520 -28.69 31.12 15.80
CA ARG A 520 -29.38 30.90 14.52
C ARG A 520 -28.95 29.58 13.88
N ALA A 521 -27.66 29.32 13.92
CA ALA A 521 -27.01 28.20 13.28
C ALA A 521 -27.41 26.88 13.96
N MET A 522 -27.40 26.84 15.30
CA MET A 522 -27.84 25.68 16.07
C MET A 522 -29.36 25.51 16.13
N GLY A 523 -30.13 26.59 16.06
CA GLY A 523 -31.59 26.53 15.94
C GLY A 523 -32.04 25.88 14.62
N ALA A 524 -31.31 26.12 13.52
CA ALA A 524 -31.52 25.42 12.25
C ALA A 524 -31.22 23.92 12.37
N VAL A 525 -30.09 23.54 13.02
CA VAL A 525 -29.74 22.14 13.31
C VAL A 525 -30.82 21.47 14.17
N ALA A 526 -31.29 22.14 15.22
CA ALA A 526 -32.34 21.62 16.10
C ALA A 526 -33.67 21.40 15.38
N THR A 527 -34.04 22.32 14.48
CA THR A 527 -35.26 22.18 13.67
C THR A 527 -35.16 20.95 12.77
N ARG A 528 -34.05 20.81 12.02
CA ARG A 528 -33.81 19.62 11.18
C ARG A 528 -33.82 18.33 12.00
N LEU A 529 -33.21 18.30 13.18
CA LEU A 529 -33.24 17.12 14.06
C LEU A 529 -34.66 16.78 14.56
N ARG A 530 -35.51 17.79 14.84
CA ARG A 530 -36.92 17.55 15.15
C ARG A 530 -37.67 16.96 13.97
N ASP A 531 -37.43 17.46 12.77
CA ASP A 531 -38.05 16.96 11.54
C ASP A 531 -37.65 15.49 11.26
N LEU A 532 -36.43 15.10 11.68
CA LEU A 532 -35.95 13.71 11.62
C LEU A 532 -36.40 12.84 12.81
N GLY A 533 -37.24 13.35 13.72
CA GLY A 533 -37.73 12.62 14.89
C GLY A 533 -36.72 12.45 16.04
N LEU A 534 -35.60 13.18 16.02
CA LEU A 534 -34.52 13.12 17.01
C LEU A 534 -34.66 14.25 18.05
N SER A 535 -35.81 14.31 18.73
CA SER A 535 -36.17 15.41 19.65
C SER A 535 -35.18 15.60 20.80
N ASP A 536 -34.63 14.52 21.34
CA ASP A 536 -33.63 14.60 22.41
C ASP A 536 -32.35 15.30 21.96
N LEU A 537 -31.87 14.98 20.74
CA LEU A 537 -30.70 15.62 20.15
C LEU A 537 -30.99 17.07 19.76
N ALA A 538 -32.21 17.36 19.29
CA ALA A 538 -32.64 18.73 19.03
C ALA A 538 -32.60 19.61 20.29
N ALA A 539 -33.04 19.09 21.44
CA ALA A 539 -32.95 19.80 22.72
C ALA A 539 -31.49 20.06 23.13
N VAL A 540 -30.57 19.11 22.87
CA VAL A 540 -29.13 19.33 23.09
C VAL A 540 -28.58 20.43 22.17
N ALA A 541 -29.03 20.49 20.90
CA ALA A 541 -28.62 21.55 19.97
C ALA A 541 -29.09 22.95 20.43
N GLU A 542 -30.34 23.08 20.89
CA GLU A 542 -30.90 24.34 21.40
C GLU A 542 -30.18 24.81 22.67
N THR A 543 -29.95 23.89 23.61
CA THR A 543 -29.23 24.20 24.85
C THR A 543 -27.77 24.57 24.58
N CYS A 544 -27.09 23.92 23.64
CA CYS A 544 -25.71 24.21 23.27
C CYS A 544 -25.52 25.70 22.90
N ALA A 545 -26.38 26.27 22.05
CA ALA A 545 -26.28 27.68 21.69
C ALA A 545 -26.61 28.65 22.84
N ALA A 546 -27.43 28.23 23.80
CA ALA A 546 -27.85 29.06 24.94
C ALA A 546 -26.79 29.12 26.06
N ARG A 547 -25.79 28.23 26.08
CA ARG A 547 -24.74 28.21 27.11
C ARG A 547 -23.80 29.41 26.96
N ALA A 548 -23.69 30.20 28.03
CA ALA A 548 -22.72 31.29 28.13
C ALA A 548 -21.29 30.79 28.38
N ASP A 549 -21.14 29.71 29.15
CA ASP A 549 -19.83 29.10 29.43
C ASP A 549 -19.35 28.25 28.26
N SER A 550 -18.10 28.47 27.81
CA SER A 550 -17.51 27.77 26.67
C SER A 550 -17.29 26.28 26.93
N THR A 551 -17.03 25.88 28.18
CA THR A 551 -16.82 24.48 28.55
C THR A 551 -18.12 23.69 28.52
N GLU A 552 -19.20 24.27 29.03
CA GLU A 552 -20.54 23.70 28.95
C GLU A 552 -21.04 23.61 27.51
N ARG A 553 -20.78 24.64 26.71
CA ARG A 553 -21.12 24.67 25.29
C ARG A 553 -20.40 23.59 24.49
N LEU A 554 -19.09 23.44 24.67
CA LEU A 554 -18.33 22.35 24.04
C LEU A 554 -18.78 20.97 24.51
N ARG A 555 -19.11 20.81 25.80
CA ARG A 555 -19.68 19.56 26.32
C ARG A 555 -20.97 19.19 25.59
N ASP A 556 -21.88 20.15 25.43
CA ASP A 556 -23.19 19.90 24.80
C ASP A 556 -23.02 19.70 23.28
N PHE A 557 -22.07 20.38 22.63
CA PHE A 557 -21.65 20.08 21.26
C PHE A 557 -21.16 18.64 21.09
N PHE A 558 -20.22 18.16 21.91
CA PHE A 558 -19.70 16.79 21.76
C PHE A 558 -20.77 15.74 22.04
N LYS A 559 -21.69 15.99 22.99
CA LYS A 559 -22.86 15.12 23.19
C LYS A 559 -23.72 15.04 21.94
N LEU A 560 -24.03 16.18 21.31
CA LEU A 560 -24.79 16.24 20.07
C LEU A 560 -24.08 15.49 18.95
N TYR A 561 -22.80 15.77 18.73
CA TYR A 561 -22.00 15.19 17.65
C TYR A 561 -21.85 13.66 17.77
N ILE A 562 -21.55 13.18 18.99
CA ILE A 562 -21.47 11.74 19.26
C ILE A 562 -22.86 11.08 19.12
N GLY A 563 -23.92 11.74 19.62
CA GLY A 563 -25.29 11.26 19.50
C GLY A 563 -25.73 11.09 18.05
N ILE A 564 -25.44 12.07 17.19
CA ILE A 564 -25.66 12.00 15.74
C ILE A 564 -24.85 10.86 15.12
N SER A 565 -23.59 10.71 15.51
CA SER A 565 -22.72 9.63 15.00
C SER A 565 -23.24 8.23 15.36
N LEU A 566 -23.82 8.06 16.55
CA LEU A 566 -24.47 6.81 16.95
C LEU A 566 -25.80 6.58 16.24
N ALA A 567 -26.60 7.64 16.06
CA ALA A 567 -27.83 7.56 15.29
C ALA A 567 -27.53 7.15 13.84
N LEU A 568 -26.44 7.64 13.24
CA LEU A 568 -25.96 7.17 11.93
C LEU A 568 -25.67 5.66 11.91
N VAL A 569 -24.97 5.12 12.91
CA VAL A 569 -24.73 3.67 13.00
C VAL A 569 -26.04 2.88 13.15
N GLY A 570 -26.99 3.40 13.94
CA GLY A 570 -28.30 2.79 14.14
C GLY A 570 -29.19 2.81 12.90
N LEU A 571 -29.15 3.91 12.13
CA LEU A 571 -29.97 4.14 10.93
C LEU A 571 -29.29 3.68 9.63
N ALA A 572 -27.98 3.42 9.65
CA ALA A 572 -27.27 2.80 8.54
C ALA A 572 -27.78 1.37 8.36
N GLY A 573 -28.82 1.23 7.54
CA GLY A 573 -29.27 -0.05 7.01
C GLY A 573 -28.35 -0.53 5.91
N ALA A 574 -28.52 -1.79 5.51
CA ALA A 574 -27.88 -2.25 4.30
C ALA A 574 -28.42 -1.47 3.11
N THR A 575 -27.53 -1.03 2.23
CA THR A 575 -27.91 -0.57 0.89
C THR A 575 -28.41 -1.77 0.09
N THR A 576 -29.33 -1.56 -0.86
CA THR A 576 -29.94 -2.63 -1.65
C THR A 576 -29.57 -2.51 -3.11
N VAL A 577 -29.14 -3.62 -3.70
CA VAL A 577 -28.80 -3.74 -5.12
C VAL A 577 -29.80 -4.68 -5.79
N GLU A 578 -30.41 -4.20 -6.88
CA GLU A 578 -31.33 -4.99 -7.69
C GLU A 578 -30.55 -5.99 -8.56
N LEU A 579 -30.34 -7.20 -8.05
CA LEU A 579 -29.53 -8.24 -8.69
C LEU A 579 -29.99 -8.58 -10.13
N GLU A 580 -31.27 -8.43 -10.44
CA GLU A 580 -31.84 -8.70 -11.78
C GLU A 580 -31.37 -7.71 -12.85
N THR A 581 -30.93 -6.52 -12.45
CA THR A 581 -30.43 -5.46 -13.37
C THR A 581 -28.95 -5.62 -13.69
N LEU A 582 -28.28 -6.56 -13.02
CA LEU A 582 -26.85 -6.77 -13.12
C LEU A 582 -26.49 -7.75 -14.24
N GLU A 583 -25.29 -7.57 -14.77
CA GLU A 583 -24.65 -8.48 -15.70
C GLU A 583 -23.30 -8.89 -15.16
N ARG A 584 -23.05 -10.20 -15.17
CA ARG A 584 -21.78 -10.79 -14.74
C ARG A 584 -20.68 -10.42 -15.71
N VAL A 585 -19.51 -10.08 -15.18
CA VAL A 585 -18.33 -9.78 -15.97
C VAL A 585 -17.74 -11.08 -16.53
N PRO A 586 -17.49 -11.21 -17.85
CA PRO A 586 -17.14 -12.49 -18.50
C PRO A 586 -15.83 -13.17 -18.07
N THR A 587 -15.01 -12.53 -17.23
CA THR A 587 -13.77 -13.08 -16.68
C THR A 587 -13.74 -13.13 -15.15
N TYR A 588 -14.82 -12.72 -14.50
CA TYR A 588 -14.93 -12.65 -13.04
C TYR A 588 -16.30 -13.18 -12.62
N GLU A 589 -16.31 -14.39 -12.06
CA GLU A 589 -17.56 -15.06 -11.71
C GLU A 589 -18.40 -14.26 -10.71
N SER A 590 -17.72 -13.61 -9.76
CA SER A 590 -18.34 -12.83 -8.70
C SER A 590 -18.37 -11.32 -8.94
N VAL A 591 -17.85 -10.81 -10.07
CA VAL A 591 -17.92 -9.36 -10.33
C VAL A 591 -19.05 -9.06 -11.31
N PHE A 592 -19.86 -8.08 -10.96
CA PHE A 592 -21.03 -7.67 -11.71
C PHE A 592 -20.99 -6.17 -11.97
N VAL A 593 -21.57 -5.77 -13.09
CA VAL A 593 -21.79 -4.37 -13.43
C VAL A 593 -23.26 -4.18 -13.79
N ARG A 594 -23.72 -2.93 -13.88
CA ARG A 594 -25.05 -2.65 -14.41
C ARG A 594 -25.07 -3.06 -15.88
N ARG A 595 -26.12 -3.77 -16.30
CA ARG A 595 -26.30 -4.16 -17.70
C ARG A 595 -26.22 -2.90 -18.60
N PRO A 596 -25.27 -2.82 -19.55
CA PRO A 596 -25.17 -1.66 -20.44
C PRO A 596 -26.33 -1.62 -21.44
N ASP A 597 -26.85 -0.41 -21.67
CA ASP A 597 -27.95 -0.17 -22.62
C ASP A 597 -27.48 -0.24 -24.09
N ALA A 598 -26.19 -0.04 -24.35
CA ALA A 598 -25.59 -0.03 -25.68
C ALA A 598 -24.27 -0.81 -25.73
N ILE A 599 -23.91 -1.28 -26.93
CA ILE A 599 -22.59 -1.88 -27.21
C ILE A 599 -21.66 -0.76 -27.70
N LEU A 600 -20.46 -0.71 -27.16
CA LEU A 600 -19.44 0.27 -27.54
C LEU A 600 -18.33 -0.43 -28.34
N ALA A 601 -17.76 0.26 -29.33
CA ALA A 601 -16.62 -0.23 -30.08
C ALA A 601 -15.31 -0.10 -29.25
N PRO A 602 -14.29 -0.94 -29.48
CA PRO A 602 -13.03 -0.94 -28.72
C PRO A 602 -12.34 0.41 -28.53
N ILE A 603 -12.33 1.25 -29.58
CA ILE A 603 -11.73 2.60 -29.53
C ILE A 603 -12.47 3.50 -28.54
N GLU A 604 -13.80 3.47 -28.59
CA GLU A 604 -14.65 4.27 -27.69
C GLU A 604 -14.56 3.74 -26.24
N ILE A 605 -14.50 2.41 -26.04
CA ILE A 605 -14.27 1.82 -24.73
C ILE A 605 -12.94 2.34 -24.15
N LYS A 606 -11.84 2.21 -24.91
CA LYS A 606 -10.50 2.67 -24.47
C LYS A 606 -10.49 4.16 -24.15
N LYS A 607 -11.16 4.99 -24.95
CA LYS A 607 -11.31 6.43 -24.72
C LYS A 607 -12.04 6.72 -23.41
N ARG A 608 -13.20 6.10 -23.18
CA ARG A 608 -13.97 6.30 -21.94
C ARG A 608 -13.26 5.79 -20.69
N CYS A 609 -12.51 4.70 -20.79
CA CYS A 609 -11.63 4.26 -19.71
C CYS A 609 -10.55 5.31 -19.40
N ALA A 610 -9.92 5.90 -20.42
CA ALA A 610 -8.92 6.94 -20.24
C ALA A 610 -9.50 8.23 -19.61
N GLU A 611 -10.77 8.53 -19.88
CA GLU A 611 -11.53 9.63 -19.28
C GLU A 611 -12.05 9.29 -17.86
N GLY A 612 -11.90 8.04 -17.40
CA GLY A 612 -12.42 7.56 -16.11
C GLY A 612 -13.93 7.35 -16.07
N ALA A 613 -14.61 7.39 -17.23
CA ALA A 613 -16.05 7.20 -17.36
C ALA A 613 -16.48 5.72 -17.33
N LEU A 614 -15.56 4.80 -17.63
CA LEU A 614 -15.75 3.36 -17.49
C LEU A 614 -14.63 2.77 -16.63
N ASN A 615 -14.99 1.91 -15.68
CA ASN A 615 -14.01 1.08 -14.98
C ASN A 615 -13.64 -0.16 -15.80
N ARG A 616 -12.63 -0.91 -15.33
CA ARG A 616 -12.13 -2.13 -16.00
C ARG A 616 -13.21 -3.21 -16.19
N TYR A 617 -14.16 -3.31 -15.27
CA TYR A 617 -15.21 -4.33 -15.26
C TYR A 617 -16.35 -3.97 -16.24
N GLU A 618 -16.73 -2.69 -16.30
CA GLU A 618 -17.70 -2.18 -17.27
C GLU A 618 -17.13 -2.29 -18.69
N ALA A 619 -15.86 -1.93 -18.87
CA ALA A 619 -15.15 -2.11 -20.13
C ALA A 619 -15.11 -3.57 -20.58
N ALA A 620 -14.86 -4.51 -19.65
CA ALA A 620 -14.86 -5.94 -19.92
C ALA A 620 -16.20 -6.45 -20.50
N VAL A 621 -17.34 -5.99 -19.95
CA VAL A 621 -18.67 -6.34 -20.49
C VAL A 621 -18.87 -5.77 -21.88
N HIS A 622 -18.49 -4.51 -22.12
CA HIS A 622 -18.58 -3.92 -23.46
C HIS A 622 -17.70 -4.65 -24.49
N PHE A 623 -16.47 -5.01 -24.13
CA PHE A 623 -15.59 -5.79 -25.01
C PHE A 623 -16.22 -7.13 -25.36
N ALA A 624 -16.71 -7.87 -24.38
CA ALA A 624 -17.33 -9.18 -24.64
C ALA A 624 -18.52 -9.09 -25.58
N ARG A 625 -19.44 -8.15 -25.33
CA ARG A 625 -20.59 -7.91 -26.19
C ARG A 625 -20.19 -7.51 -27.59
N TYR A 626 -19.17 -6.65 -27.74
CA TYR A 626 -18.65 -6.27 -29.05
C TYR A 626 -18.12 -7.48 -29.82
N TYR A 627 -17.21 -8.27 -29.23
CA TYR A 627 -16.62 -9.42 -29.92
C TYR A 627 -17.65 -10.52 -30.26
N GLU A 628 -18.71 -10.67 -29.47
CA GLU A 628 -19.83 -11.57 -29.78
C GLU A 628 -20.66 -11.14 -31.00
N THR A 629 -20.61 -9.87 -31.39
CA THR A 629 -21.30 -9.38 -32.60
C THR A 629 -20.50 -9.56 -33.89
N LEU A 630 -19.19 -9.86 -33.80
CA LEU A 630 -18.34 -9.95 -34.97
C LEU A 630 -18.53 -11.28 -35.72
N PRO A 631 -18.55 -11.27 -37.06
CA PRO A 631 -18.61 -12.49 -37.85
C PRO A 631 -17.32 -13.32 -37.72
N PRO A 632 -17.38 -14.66 -37.85
CA PRO A 632 -16.22 -15.55 -37.65
C PRO A 632 -15.03 -15.23 -38.54
N ASP A 633 -15.29 -14.83 -39.79
CA ASP A 633 -14.24 -14.51 -40.76
C ASP A 633 -13.44 -13.27 -40.32
N GLU A 634 -14.12 -12.24 -39.79
CA GLU A 634 -13.50 -11.01 -39.29
C GLU A 634 -12.69 -11.28 -38.00
N LEU A 635 -13.24 -12.09 -37.09
CA LEU A 635 -12.53 -12.55 -35.89
C LEU A 635 -11.24 -13.33 -36.24
N SER A 636 -11.24 -14.03 -37.37
CA SER A 636 -10.09 -14.79 -37.90
C SER A 636 -9.15 -13.96 -38.80
N GLY A 637 -9.54 -12.75 -39.19
CA GLY A 637 -8.76 -11.86 -40.04
C GLY A 637 -7.78 -10.97 -39.27
N HIS A 638 -8.14 -10.54 -38.06
CA HIS A 638 -7.33 -9.65 -37.21
C HIS A 638 -6.63 -10.37 -36.06
N ILE A 639 -6.07 -11.55 -36.36
CA ILE A 639 -5.54 -12.48 -35.36
C ILE A 639 -4.38 -11.88 -34.55
N TYR A 640 -3.39 -11.24 -35.18
CA TYR A 640 -2.16 -10.88 -34.46
C TYR A 640 -2.32 -9.67 -33.53
N THR A 641 -3.09 -8.66 -33.90
CA THR A 641 -3.34 -7.49 -33.04
C THR A 641 -4.38 -7.76 -31.97
N THR A 642 -5.40 -8.58 -32.28
CA THR A 642 -6.45 -8.91 -31.31
C THR A 642 -5.99 -10.02 -30.36
N TRP A 643 -5.48 -11.14 -30.86
CA TRP A 643 -5.18 -12.29 -29.99
C TRP A 643 -3.94 -12.06 -29.11
N ALA A 644 -3.03 -11.18 -29.54
CA ALA A 644 -1.89 -10.76 -28.73
C ALA A 644 -2.24 -9.68 -27.69
N ASP A 645 -3.47 -9.15 -27.70
CA ASP A 645 -3.98 -8.29 -26.63
C ASP A 645 -4.52 -9.20 -25.51
N GLY A 646 -3.76 -9.28 -24.42
CA GLY A 646 -4.07 -10.17 -23.30
C GLY A 646 -5.36 -9.81 -22.57
N GLY A 647 -5.84 -8.57 -22.73
CA GLY A 647 -7.14 -8.13 -22.23
C GLY A 647 -8.31 -8.67 -23.06
N THR A 648 -8.11 -8.96 -24.34
CA THR A 648 -9.18 -9.40 -25.25
C THR A 648 -9.30 -10.92 -25.39
N GLY A 649 -8.21 -11.65 -25.15
CA GLY A 649 -8.14 -13.10 -25.37
C GLY A 649 -9.31 -13.93 -24.79
N PRO A 650 -9.80 -13.68 -23.56
CA PRO A 650 -10.97 -14.36 -23.03
C PRO A 650 -12.26 -14.12 -23.84
N TYR A 651 -12.48 -12.90 -24.33
CA TYR A 651 -13.66 -12.54 -25.10
C TYR A 651 -13.61 -13.13 -26.51
N VAL A 652 -12.43 -13.14 -27.12
CA VAL A 652 -12.18 -13.81 -28.39
C VAL A 652 -12.49 -15.30 -28.28
N ALA A 653 -11.94 -15.98 -27.26
CA ALA A 653 -12.22 -17.39 -27.03
C ALA A 653 -13.73 -17.67 -26.83
N ARG A 654 -14.43 -16.80 -26.10
CA ARG A 654 -15.89 -16.90 -25.90
C ARG A 654 -16.65 -16.73 -27.22
N ALA A 655 -16.32 -15.73 -28.03
CA ALA A 655 -16.96 -15.49 -29.32
C ALA A 655 -16.73 -16.66 -30.30
N PHE A 656 -15.52 -17.23 -30.30
CA PHE A 656 -15.17 -18.39 -31.14
C PHE A 656 -15.79 -19.72 -30.68
N ALA A 657 -16.28 -19.82 -29.44
CA ALA A 657 -16.85 -21.06 -28.90
C ALA A 657 -18.01 -21.59 -29.76
N ALA A 658 -18.77 -20.71 -30.43
CA ALA A 658 -19.88 -21.09 -31.31
C ALA A 658 -19.44 -21.58 -32.72
N HIS A 659 -18.14 -21.51 -33.05
CA HIS A 659 -17.61 -21.69 -34.42
C HIS A 659 -16.44 -22.69 -34.48
N GLY A 660 -16.64 -23.89 -33.93
CA GLY A 660 -15.60 -24.90 -33.66
C GLY A 660 -14.53 -25.12 -34.76
N PRO A 661 -14.89 -25.55 -35.99
CA PRO A 661 -13.87 -25.85 -37.02
C PRO A 661 -13.00 -24.65 -37.42
N LEU A 662 -13.62 -23.49 -37.68
CA LEU A 662 -12.90 -22.25 -38.02
C LEU A 662 -12.03 -21.76 -36.86
N ALA A 663 -12.52 -21.90 -35.62
CA ALA A 663 -11.78 -21.56 -34.41
C ALA A 663 -10.50 -22.39 -34.27
N ILE A 664 -10.60 -23.70 -34.51
CA ILE A 664 -9.46 -24.63 -34.46
C ILE A 664 -8.45 -24.29 -35.56
N ASP A 665 -8.89 -24.07 -36.80
CA ASP A 665 -8.01 -23.70 -37.93
C ASP A 665 -7.28 -22.37 -37.65
N ALA A 666 -7.97 -21.38 -37.08
CA ALA A 666 -7.36 -20.12 -36.67
C ALA A 666 -6.33 -20.32 -35.54
N ALA A 667 -6.64 -21.13 -34.54
CA ALA A 667 -5.75 -21.41 -33.42
C ALA A 667 -4.48 -22.17 -33.86
N GLU A 668 -4.61 -23.17 -34.74
CA GLU A 668 -3.47 -23.90 -35.31
C GLU A 668 -2.51 -22.95 -36.06
N ARG A 669 -3.05 -22.05 -36.90
CA ARG A 669 -2.25 -21.03 -37.60
C ARG A 669 -1.44 -20.17 -36.63
N VAL A 670 -2.05 -19.71 -35.53
CA VAL A 670 -1.36 -18.91 -34.51
C VAL A 670 -0.26 -19.69 -33.81
N LEU A 671 -0.53 -20.93 -33.42
CA LEU A 671 0.45 -21.77 -32.72
C LEU A 671 1.70 -22.05 -33.56
N LEU A 672 1.52 -22.22 -34.88
CA LEU A 672 2.60 -22.46 -35.85
C LEU A 672 3.36 -21.18 -36.25
N SER A 673 2.72 -20.01 -36.16
CA SER A 673 3.35 -18.72 -36.47
C SER A 673 4.38 -18.28 -35.40
N PRO A 674 5.35 -17.40 -35.74
CA PRO A 674 6.19 -16.72 -34.75
C PRO A 674 5.47 -15.52 -34.11
N SER A 675 4.24 -15.75 -33.66
CA SER A 675 3.46 -14.81 -32.86
C SER A 675 3.96 -14.77 -31.42
N GLY A 676 3.74 -13.63 -30.75
CA GLY A 676 4.05 -13.45 -29.34
C GLY A 676 3.29 -14.41 -28.41
N ARG A 677 3.80 -14.61 -27.19
CA ARG A 677 3.25 -15.60 -26.22
C ARG A 677 1.76 -15.42 -25.98
N VAL A 678 1.28 -14.18 -25.79
CA VAL A 678 -0.14 -13.92 -25.50
C VAL A 678 -1.05 -14.40 -26.63
N ALA A 679 -0.67 -14.24 -27.90
CA ALA A 679 -1.45 -14.77 -29.03
C ALA A 679 -1.59 -16.29 -28.96
N LYS A 680 -0.50 -17.00 -28.68
CA LYS A 680 -0.51 -18.46 -28.52
C LYS A 680 -1.33 -18.91 -27.31
N MET A 681 -1.29 -18.15 -26.22
CA MET A 681 -2.16 -18.42 -25.07
C MET A 681 -3.64 -18.22 -25.39
N THR A 682 -3.97 -17.18 -26.16
CA THR A 682 -5.32 -16.97 -26.67
C THR A 682 -5.76 -18.12 -27.57
N ALA A 683 -4.86 -18.65 -28.43
CA ALA A 683 -5.13 -19.83 -29.24
C ALA A 683 -5.47 -21.07 -28.39
N VAL A 684 -4.73 -21.32 -27.31
CA VAL A 684 -5.05 -22.41 -26.36
C VAL A 684 -6.43 -22.21 -25.72
N ARG A 685 -6.79 -20.98 -25.34
CA ARG A 685 -8.14 -20.67 -24.82
C ARG A 685 -9.24 -20.88 -25.86
N VAL A 686 -8.98 -20.52 -27.12
CA VAL A 686 -9.90 -20.76 -28.24
C VAL A 686 -10.13 -22.27 -28.43
N LEU A 687 -9.07 -23.09 -28.40
CA LEU A 687 -9.17 -24.55 -28.47
C LEU A 687 -9.97 -25.13 -27.29
N GLN A 688 -9.71 -24.65 -26.07
CA GLN A 688 -10.49 -25.02 -24.89
C GLN A 688 -11.97 -24.65 -25.03
N ALA A 689 -12.27 -23.50 -25.62
CA ALA A 689 -13.64 -23.04 -25.81
C ALA A 689 -14.38 -23.84 -26.89
N ALA A 690 -13.72 -24.13 -28.02
CA ALA A 690 -14.24 -24.94 -29.11
C ALA A 690 -14.48 -26.40 -28.69
N GLY A 691 -13.53 -27.00 -27.96
CA GLY A 691 -13.58 -28.40 -27.55
C GLY A 691 -13.62 -29.39 -28.72
N GLY A 692 -13.84 -30.67 -28.39
CA GLY A 692 -13.89 -31.76 -29.37
C GLY A 692 -12.53 -32.38 -29.68
N GLU A 693 -12.56 -33.55 -30.33
CA GLU A 693 -11.39 -34.41 -30.54
C GLU A 693 -10.24 -33.69 -31.25
N ARG A 694 -10.51 -32.96 -32.34
CA ARG A 694 -9.48 -32.20 -33.07
C ARG A 694 -8.84 -31.11 -32.20
N ALA A 695 -9.62 -30.40 -31.38
CA ALA A 695 -9.06 -29.36 -30.51
C ALA A 695 -8.14 -29.98 -29.44
N GLU A 696 -8.52 -31.15 -28.93
CA GLU A 696 -7.74 -31.92 -27.95
C GLU A 696 -6.44 -32.47 -28.55
N GLU A 697 -6.45 -32.94 -29.79
CA GLU A 697 -5.24 -33.34 -30.53
C GLU A 697 -4.24 -32.19 -30.65
N VAL A 698 -4.74 -30.99 -31.03
CA VAL A 698 -3.91 -29.79 -31.11
C VAL A 698 -3.36 -29.41 -29.74
N LEU A 699 -4.19 -29.40 -28.70
CA LEU A 699 -3.73 -29.13 -27.32
C LEU A 699 -2.66 -30.14 -26.88
N GLN A 700 -2.85 -31.43 -27.17
CA GLN A 700 -1.89 -32.48 -26.84
C GLN A 700 -0.58 -32.31 -27.61
N SER A 701 -0.64 -31.84 -28.86
CA SER A 701 0.57 -31.49 -29.64
C SER A 701 1.34 -30.34 -28.99
N VAL A 702 0.64 -29.35 -28.41
CA VAL A 702 1.26 -28.24 -27.68
C VAL A 702 1.97 -28.76 -26.42
N VAL A 703 1.30 -29.62 -25.64
CA VAL A 703 1.87 -30.25 -24.44
C VAL A 703 3.16 -31.02 -24.76
N ASN A 704 3.20 -31.74 -25.89
CA ASN A 704 4.32 -32.61 -26.24
C ASN A 704 5.45 -31.89 -27.01
N GLY A 705 5.11 -30.89 -27.82
CA GLY A 705 6.01 -30.33 -28.84
C GLY A 705 6.56 -28.93 -28.54
N VAL A 706 5.96 -28.18 -27.60
CA VAL A 706 6.31 -26.77 -27.40
C VAL A 706 7.27 -26.58 -26.21
N PRO A 707 8.42 -25.91 -26.38
CA PRO A 707 9.38 -25.72 -25.28
C PRO A 707 8.88 -24.75 -24.19
N ASP A 708 7.96 -23.84 -24.50
CA ASP A 708 7.42 -22.87 -23.54
C ASP A 708 6.62 -23.58 -22.44
N VAL A 709 7.18 -23.59 -21.23
CA VAL A 709 6.63 -24.26 -20.05
C VAL A 709 5.24 -23.73 -19.67
N ALA A 710 5.02 -22.42 -19.79
CA ALA A 710 3.76 -21.80 -19.42
C ALA A 710 2.67 -22.14 -20.45
N LEU A 711 3.02 -22.18 -21.74
CA LEU A 711 2.09 -22.56 -22.78
C LEU A 711 1.70 -24.04 -22.70
N ARG A 712 2.67 -24.94 -22.40
CA ARG A 712 2.38 -26.35 -22.13
C ARG A 712 1.45 -26.53 -20.93
N ALA A 713 1.77 -25.88 -19.82
CA ALA A 713 0.93 -25.91 -18.64
C ALA A 713 -0.50 -25.39 -18.90
N LEU A 714 -0.63 -24.32 -19.70
CA LEU A 714 -1.93 -23.80 -20.10
C LEU A 714 -2.71 -24.79 -20.98
N ALA A 715 -2.03 -25.52 -21.85
CA ALA A 715 -2.65 -26.57 -22.67
C ALA A 715 -3.07 -27.79 -21.83
N GLU A 716 -2.27 -28.19 -20.85
CA GLU A 716 -2.66 -29.20 -19.84
C GLU A 716 -3.89 -28.75 -19.06
N ASP A 717 -3.92 -27.49 -18.61
CA ASP A 717 -5.06 -26.90 -17.92
C ASP A 717 -6.32 -26.86 -18.80
N ALA A 718 -6.17 -26.59 -20.10
CA ALA A 718 -7.27 -26.62 -21.06
C ALA A 718 -7.84 -28.04 -21.24
N LEU A 719 -6.98 -29.06 -21.34
CA LEU A 719 -7.39 -30.46 -21.43
C LEU A 719 -8.13 -30.89 -20.15
N ASP A 720 -7.59 -30.56 -18.98
CA ASP A 720 -8.26 -30.84 -17.70
C ASP A 720 -9.62 -30.15 -17.61
N ALA A 721 -9.75 -28.92 -18.13
CA ALA A 721 -11.04 -28.22 -18.17
C ALA A 721 -12.06 -28.91 -19.09
N LEU A 722 -11.62 -29.53 -20.19
CA LEU A 722 -12.48 -30.33 -21.07
C LEU A 722 -12.93 -31.64 -20.40
N ASP A 723 -12.03 -32.31 -19.69
CA ASP A 723 -12.36 -33.50 -18.89
C ASP A 723 -13.35 -33.18 -17.76
N LEU A 724 -13.18 -32.02 -17.09
CA LEU A 724 -14.13 -31.54 -16.08
C LEU A 724 -15.53 -31.30 -16.66
N ARG A 725 -15.63 -30.76 -17.89
CA ARG A 725 -16.93 -30.61 -18.58
C ARG A 725 -17.61 -31.94 -18.84
N ARG A 726 -16.84 -33.02 -19.00
CA ARG A 726 -17.35 -34.40 -19.14
C ARG A 726 -17.66 -35.08 -17.81
N GLY A 727 -17.42 -34.42 -16.68
CA GLY A 727 -17.69 -34.95 -15.34
C GLY A 727 -16.54 -35.76 -14.73
N GLU A 728 -15.34 -35.74 -15.32
CA GLU A 728 -14.18 -36.56 -14.89
C GLU A 728 -13.39 -35.95 -13.71
N LYS A 729 -14.10 -35.39 -12.72
CA LYS A 729 -13.50 -34.61 -11.62
C LYS A 729 -12.43 -35.36 -10.83
N GLU A 730 -12.68 -36.63 -10.49
CA GLU A 730 -11.74 -37.43 -9.68
C GLU A 730 -10.47 -37.81 -10.46
N ALA A 731 -10.57 -38.03 -11.77
CA ALA A 731 -9.42 -38.31 -12.62
C ALA A 731 -8.50 -37.08 -12.70
N VAL A 732 -9.07 -35.91 -12.97
CA VAL A 732 -8.37 -34.62 -13.00
C VAL A 732 -7.69 -34.34 -11.64
N LYS A 733 -8.43 -34.49 -10.53
CA LYS A 733 -7.89 -34.31 -9.17
C LYS A 733 -6.71 -35.23 -8.89
N LYS A 734 -6.81 -36.51 -9.27
CA LYS A 734 -5.73 -37.49 -9.08
C LYS A 734 -4.48 -37.14 -9.90
N ARG A 735 -4.63 -36.69 -11.15
CA ARG A 735 -3.50 -36.27 -12.00
C ARG A 735 -2.80 -35.03 -11.44
N ARG A 736 -3.58 -34.07 -10.93
CA ARG A 736 -3.08 -32.79 -10.40
C ARG A 736 -2.44 -32.87 -9.01
N ALA A 737 -2.85 -33.83 -8.18
CA ALA A 737 -2.47 -33.92 -6.78
C ALA A 737 -0.96 -33.75 -6.49
N ALA A 738 -0.08 -34.38 -7.26
CA ALA A 738 1.37 -34.27 -7.07
C ALA A 738 1.90 -32.87 -7.45
N ARG A 739 1.37 -32.30 -8.54
CA ARG A 739 1.71 -30.96 -9.04
C ARG A 739 1.21 -29.88 -8.07
N ASP A 740 -0.03 -30.02 -7.59
CA ASP A 740 -0.65 -29.10 -6.64
C ASP A 740 0.06 -29.11 -5.28
N LYS A 741 0.46 -30.29 -4.81
CA LYS A 741 1.28 -30.40 -3.60
C LYS A 741 2.61 -29.66 -3.76
N LYS A 742 3.30 -29.87 -4.88
CA LYS A 742 4.57 -29.18 -5.18
C LYS A 742 4.38 -27.66 -5.29
N LEU A 743 3.29 -27.21 -5.91
CA LEU A 743 2.89 -25.81 -5.95
C LEU A 743 2.75 -25.23 -4.53
N ALA A 744 1.97 -25.90 -3.67
CA ALA A 744 1.73 -25.45 -2.30
C ALA A 744 3.03 -25.35 -1.49
N ASP A 745 3.93 -26.34 -1.62
CA ASP A 745 5.24 -26.33 -0.95
C ASP A 745 6.12 -25.16 -1.42
N LEU A 746 6.17 -24.90 -2.73
CA LEU A 746 6.95 -23.80 -3.31
C LEU A 746 6.36 -22.42 -2.96
N VAL A 747 5.03 -22.25 -3.03
CA VAL A 747 4.36 -21.01 -2.62
C VAL A 747 4.61 -20.73 -1.14
N LYS A 748 4.51 -21.76 -0.28
CA LYS A 748 4.86 -21.63 1.14
C LYS A 748 6.30 -21.18 1.33
N GLN A 749 7.25 -21.77 0.59
CA GLN A 749 8.65 -21.40 0.66
C GLN A 749 8.87 -19.94 0.24
N LEU A 750 8.26 -19.50 -0.87
CA LEU A 750 8.32 -18.10 -1.34
C LEU A 750 7.82 -17.13 -0.27
N LEU A 751 6.67 -17.42 0.37
CA LEU A 751 6.02 -16.47 1.27
C LEU A 751 6.57 -16.46 2.70
N THR A 752 7.22 -17.54 3.15
CA THR A 752 7.61 -17.70 4.56
C THR A 752 9.12 -17.80 4.79
N ALA A 753 9.93 -18.03 3.75
CA ALA A 753 11.38 -18.18 3.93
C ALA A 753 12.06 -16.85 4.29
N SER A 754 12.90 -16.90 5.33
CA SER A 754 13.66 -15.74 5.80
C SER A 754 14.80 -15.33 4.87
N GLN A 755 15.45 -16.29 4.22
CA GLN A 755 16.61 -16.06 3.33
C GLN A 755 16.17 -15.79 1.89
N LYS A 756 16.81 -14.82 1.22
CA LYS A 756 16.45 -14.44 -0.15
C LYS A 756 16.67 -15.58 -1.15
N GLU A 757 17.75 -16.36 -0.97
CA GLU A 757 18.12 -17.46 -1.87
C GLU A 757 17.05 -18.57 -1.87
N ALA A 758 16.42 -18.80 -0.72
CA ALA A 758 15.32 -19.75 -0.61
C ALA A 758 14.06 -19.24 -1.33
N ARG A 759 13.81 -17.92 -1.34
CA ARG A 759 12.69 -17.31 -2.07
C ARG A 759 12.94 -17.32 -3.58
N CYS A 760 14.13 -16.96 -4.04
CA CYS A 760 14.51 -17.05 -5.47
C CYS A 760 14.39 -18.49 -6.00
N LYS A 761 14.92 -19.49 -5.27
CA LYS A 761 14.75 -20.91 -5.65
C LYS A 761 13.30 -21.35 -5.71
N ALA A 762 12.45 -20.82 -4.84
CA ALA A 762 11.02 -21.09 -4.90
C ALA A 762 10.41 -20.51 -6.18
N ILE A 763 10.76 -19.27 -6.55
CA ILE A 763 10.32 -18.64 -7.80
C ILE A 763 10.77 -19.46 -9.01
N GLU A 764 12.03 -19.87 -9.08
CA GLU A 764 12.55 -20.73 -10.15
C GLU A 764 11.73 -22.02 -10.27
N GLY A 765 11.51 -22.71 -9.15
CA GLY A 765 10.71 -23.93 -9.10
C GLY A 765 9.25 -23.71 -9.52
N LEU A 766 8.64 -22.56 -9.19
CA LEU A 766 7.28 -22.21 -9.62
C LEU A 766 7.22 -22.00 -11.14
N VAL A 767 8.24 -21.38 -11.73
CA VAL A 767 8.31 -21.17 -13.18
C VAL A 767 8.56 -22.49 -13.92
N GLU A 768 9.42 -23.36 -13.41
CA GLU A 768 9.63 -24.71 -13.96
C GLU A 768 8.37 -25.58 -13.86
N LEU A 769 7.57 -25.40 -12.80
CA LEU A 769 6.29 -26.06 -12.65
C LEU A 769 5.25 -25.57 -13.68
N GLY A 770 5.44 -24.36 -14.23
CA GLY A 770 4.53 -23.74 -15.20
C GLY A 770 3.13 -23.43 -14.66
N HIS A 771 2.89 -23.62 -13.36
CA HIS A 771 1.54 -23.67 -12.81
C HIS A 771 1.00 -22.26 -12.53
N ARG A 772 -0.07 -21.85 -13.22
CA ARG A 772 -0.63 -20.50 -13.13
C ARG A 772 -1.24 -20.17 -11.76
N GLY A 773 -1.58 -21.18 -10.95
CA GLY A 773 -1.90 -21.00 -9.53
C GLY A 773 -0.78 -20.37 -8.69
N ALA A 774 0.45 -20.26 -9.22
CA ALA A 774 1.55 -19.52 -8.57
C ALA A 774 1.42 -18.00 -8.70
N LEU A 775 0.65 -17.51 -9.69
CA LEU A 775 0.57 -16.08 -10.03
C LEU A 775 0.21 -15.19 -8.83
N PRO A 776 -0.79 -15.51 -7.98
CA PRO A 776 -1.09 -14.68 -6.82
C PRO A 776 0.10 -14.49 -5.87
N ALA A 777 0.86 -15.56 -5.61
CA ALA A 777 2.04 -15.50 -4.74
C ALA A 777 3.20 -14.73 -5.39
N LEU A 778 3.39 -14.87 -6.70
CA LEU A 778 4.42 -14.16 -7.46
C LEU A 778 4.11 -12.65 -7.58
N ARG A 779 2.85 -12.28 -7.84
CA ARG A 779 2.40 -10.87 -7.81
C ARG A 779 2.69 -10.25 -6.44
N ARG A 780 2.34 -10.97 -5.35
CA ARG A 780 2.63 -10.52 -3.98
C ARG A 780 4.13 -10.33 -3.74
N ALA A 781 4.97 -11.25 -4.20
CA ALA A 781 6.42 -11.14 -4.07
C ALA A 781 6.96 -9.93 -4.86
N TYR A 782 6.48 -9.70 -6.08
CA TYR A 782 6.86 -8.54 -6.88
C TYR A 782 6.48 -7.21 -6.20
N SER A 783 5.25 -7.10 -5.67
CA SER A 783 4.77 -5.85 -5.07
C SER A 783 5.42 -5.54 -3.72
N GLY A 784 5.78 -6.55 -2.92
CA GLY A 784 6.09 -6.34 -1.49
C GLY A 784 7.33 -7.03 -0.93
N ASP A 785 8.11 -7.79 -1.70
CA ASP A 785 9.34 -8.37 -1.15
C ASP A 785 10.37 -7.29 -0.81
N ALA A 786 11.00 -7.41 0.36
CA ALA A 786 12.00 -6.46 0.83
C ALA A 786 13.27 -6.44 -0.06
N THR A 787 13.58 -7.55 -0.74
CA THR A 787 14.80 -7.71 -1.55
C THR A 787 14.51 -7.45 -3.02
N PHE A 788 15.32 -6.59 -3.66
CA PHE A 788 15.16 -6.26 -5.08
C PHE A 788 15.27 -7.50 -5.98
N ASP A 789 16.29 -8.35 -5.78
CA ASP A 789 16.50 -9.58 -6.57
C ASP A 789 15.24 -10.48 -6.60
N VAL A 790 14.55 -10.62 -5.47
CA VAL A 790 13.32 -11.43 -5.37
C VAL A 790 12.17 -10.76 -6.13
N ARG A 791 12.08 -9.42 -6.10
CA ARG A 791 11.08 -8.69 -6.90
C ARG A 791 11.35 -8.81 -8.39
N GLU A 792 12.61 -8.70 -8.81
CA GLU A 792 13.01 -8.87 -10.20
C GLU A 792 12.68 -10.29 -10.70
N ASP A 793 13.07 -11.33 -9.96
CA ASP A 793 12.75 -12.72 -10.29
C ASP A 793 11.23 -12.95 -10.36
N ALA A 794 10.48 -12.37 -9.42
CA ALA A 794 9.02 -12.47 -9.40
C ALA A 794 8.38 -11.77 -10.61
N ALA A 795 8.88 -10.59 -11.03
CA ALA A 795 8.43 -9.88 -12.22
C ALA A 795 8.66 -10.71 -13.49
N TYR A 796 9.82 -11.35 -13.61
CA TYR A 796 10.10 -12.24 -14.72
C TYR A 796 9.25 -13.51 -14.66
N ALA A 797 8.99 -14.05 -13.48
CA ALA A 797 8.15 -15.22 -13.30
C ALA A 797 6.70 -14.97 -13.72
N VAL A 798 6.08 -13.85 -13.29
CA VAL A 798 4.73 -13.50 -13.73
C VAL A 798 4.67 -13.29 -15.25
N ALA A 799 5.67 -12.64 -15.86
CA ALA A 799 5.73 -12.49 -17.31
C ALA A 799 5.90 -13.83 -18.05
N ARG A 800 6.79 -14.70 -17.56
CA ARG A 800 7.03 -16.04 -18.13
C ARG A 800 5.80 -16.93 -18.02
N LEU A 801 5.06 -16.84 -16.93
CA LEU A 801 3.81 -17.58 -16.72
C LEU A 801 2.61 -16.98 -17.47
N GLY A 802 2.80 -15.88 -18.22
CA GLY A 802 1.76 -15.29 -19.05
C GLY A 802 0.72 -14.50 -18.25
N ASP A 803 1.19 -13.72 -17.28
CA ASP A 803 0.32 -12.88 -16.47
C ASP A 803 -0.02 -11.55 -17.15
N THR A 804 -1.11 -11.56 -17.90
CA THR A 804 -1.59 -10.38 -18.64
C THR A 804 -2.11 -9.26 -17.73
N GLU A 805 -2.39 -9.52 -16.46
CA GLU A 805 -2.86 -8.47 -15.53
C GLU A 805 -1.72 -7.51 -15.13
N MET A 806 -0.48 -7.97 -15.17
CA MET A 806 0.69 -7.17 -14.76
C MET A 806 1.12 -6.13 -15.78
N VAL A 807 0.50 -6.09 -16.97
CA VAL A 807 0.82 -5.14 -18.03
C VAL A 807 0.69 -3.71 -17.54
N ASP A 808 -0.40 -3.37 -16.88
CA ASP A 808 -0.66 -1.99 -16.44
C ASP A 808 0.34 -1.56 -15.35
N THR A 809 0.74 -2.48 -14.47
CA THR A 809 1.79 -2.27 -13.48
C THR A 809 3.14 -1.99 -14.16
N PHE A 810 3.53 -2.79 -15.17
CA PHE A 810 4.76 -2.55 -15.91
C PHE A 810 4.73 -1.26 -16.74
N LEU A 811 3.57 -0.94 -17.33
CA LEU A 811 3.35 0.31 -18.06
C LEU A 811 3.49 1.53 -17.15
N THR A 812 3.07 1.43 -15.89
CA THR A 812 3.22 2.51 -14.91
C THR A 812 4.69 2.86 -14.70
N PHE A 813 5.56 1.86 -14.52
CA PHE A 813 7.01 2.08 -14.44
C PHE A 813 7.58 2.63 -15.76
N LEU A 814 7.22 2.05 -16.90
CA LEU A 814 7.72 2.53 -18.19
C LEU A 814 7.27 3.96 -18.53
N LYS A 815 6.10 4.40 -18.09
CA LYS A 815 5.64 5.80 -18.23
C LYS A 815 6.46 6.75 -17.35
N ALA A 816 6.88 6.31 -16.17
CA ALA A 816 7.74 7.06 -15.27
C ALA A 816 9.25 6.99 -15.62
N ARG A 817 9.63 6.42 -16.78
CA ARG A 817 11.02 6.18 -17.25
C ARG A 817 11.99 7.37 -17.23
N GLN A 818 11.52 8.59 -16.99
CA GLN A 818 12.38 9.78 -16.85
C GLN A 818 12.92 9.94 -15.43
N GLU A 819 12.27 9.34 -14.43
CA GLU A 819 12.70 9.33 -13.04
C GLU A 819 13.95 8.45 -12.86
N VAL A 820 15.00 9.01 -12.24
CA VAL A 820 16.31 8.33 -12.13
C VAL A 820 16.28 7.24 -11.07
N GLU A 821 15.50 7.44 -10.02
CA GLU A 821 15.39 6.60 -8.83
C GLU A 821 14.72 5.24 -9.09
N ILE A 822 14.02 5.09 -10.20
CA ILE A 822 13.28 3.87 -10.56
C ILE A 822 13.83 3.17 -11.81
N ARG A 823 15.07 3.51 -12.20
CA ARG A 823 15.67 2.99 -13.43
C ARG A 823 15.69 1.46 -13.47
N GLU A 824 16.02 0.82 -12.35
CA GLU A 824 16.06 -0.64 -12.25
C GLU A 824 14.67 -1.25 -12.47
N GLU A 825 13.62 -0.67 -11.88
CA GLU A 825 12.23 -1.11 -12.10
C GLU A 825 11.77 -0.90 -13.55
N VAL A 826 12.22 0.17 -14.21
CA VAL A 826 11.93 0.43 -15.63
C VAL A 826 12.57 -0.64 -16.51
N GLU A 827 13.83 -1.01 -16.25
CA GLU A 827 14.51 -2.08 -16.99
C GLU A 827 13.82 -3.44 -16.80
N VAL A 828 13.41 -3.76 -15.57
CA VAL A 828 12.61 -4.95 -15.25
C VAL A 828 11.28 -4.93 -15.99
N ALA A 829 10.56 -3.80 -15.97
CA ALA A 829 9.27 -3.64 -16.64
C ALA A 829 9.38 -3.81 -18.17
N ILE A 830 10.40 -3.24 -18.82
CA ILE A 830 10.63 -3.39 -20.26
C ILE A 830 10.86 -4.87 -20.61
N ARG A 831 11.73 -5.56 -19.86
CA ARG A 831 12.02 -6.98 -20.08
C ARG A 831 10.79 -7.85 -19.81
N ALA A 832 10.01 -7.54 -18.77
CA ALA A 832 8.79 -8.26 -18.43
C ALA A 832 7.70 -8.07 -19.50
N LEU A 833 7.50 -6.85 -20.02
CA LEU A 833 6.60 -6.57 -21.14
C LEU A 833 7.00 -7.35 -22.40
N GLY A 834 8.29 -7.33 -22.74
CA GLY A 834 8.84 -8.10 -23.86
C GLY A 834 8.59 -9.60 -23.69
N LYS A 835 9.00 -10.16 -22.55
CA LYS A 835 8.77 -11.57 -22.25
C LYS A 835 7.29 -11.92 -22.32
N LEU A 836 6.41 -11.12 -21.73
CA LEU A 836 4.97 -11.37 -21.73
C LEU A 836 4.43 -11.39 -23.16
N GLY A 837 4.90 -10.48 -24.03
CA GLY A 837 4.51 -10.43 -25.43
C GLY A 837 3.08 -9.89 -25.64
N ASP A 838 2.62 -9.02 -24.73
CA ASP A 838 1.30 -8.38 -24.81
C ASP A 838 1.38 -7.07 -25.60
N VAL A 839 0.58 -6.93 -26.67
CA VAL A 839 0.60 -5.75 -27.54
C VAL A 839 0.13 -4.47 -26.85
N ARG A 840 -0.57 -4.56 -25.72
CA ARG A 840 -0.93 -3.37 -24.92
C ARG A 840 0.31 -2.62 -24.42
N GLY A 841 1.44 -3.32 -24.26
CA GLY A 841 2.73 -2.72 -23.91
C GLY A 841 3.43 -1.99 -25.08
N LEU A 842 3.06 -2.32 -26.32
CA LEU A 842 3.80 -1.93 -27.52
C LEU A 842 3.80 -0.41 -27.78
N PRO A 843 2.70 0.35 -27.62
CA PRO A 843 2.71 1.80 -27.83
C PRO A 843 3.78 2.51 -26.99
N GLU A 844 3.90 2.14 -25.71
CA GLU A 844 4.85 2.80 -24.81
C GLU A 844 6.28 2.30 -24.98
N LEU A 845 6.47 1.05 -25.40
CA LEU A 845 7.77 0.57 -25.87
C LEU A 845 8.23 1.35 -27.11
N LEU A 846 7.36 1.54 -28.10
CA LEU A 846 7.67 2.33 -29.30
C LEU A 846 7.93 3.81 -28.97
N ALA A 847 7.21 4.38 -28.00
CA ALA A 847 7.48 5.73 -27.49
C ALA A 847 8.89 5.84 -26.90
N ALA A 848 9.24 4.95 -25.98
CA ALA A 848 10.58 4.90 -25.38
C ALA A 848 11.68 4.68 -26.44
N TYR A 849 11.40 3.85 -27.46
CA TYR A 849 12.33 3.61 -28.56
C TYR A 849 12.59 4.88 -29.38
N SER A 850 11.55 5.62 -29.76
CA SER A 850 11.68 6.88 -30.52
C SER A 850 12.47 7.93 -29.74
N GLU A 851 12.26 8.02 -28.43
CA GLU A 851 13.00 8.91 -27.53
C GLU A 851 14.48 8.54 -27.35
N GLY A 852 14.94 7.41 -27.91
CA GLY A 852 16.32 6.94 -27.75
C GLY A 852 16.61 6.41 -26.34
N ARG A 853 15.59 6.05 -25.56
CA ARG A 853 15.71 5.53 -24.19
C ARG A 853 15.73 4.01 -24.22
N PHE A 854 16.64 3.40 -23.47
CA PHE A 854 16.74 1.94 -23.31
C PHE A 854 16.75 1.17 -24.65
N VAL A 855 17.35 1.74 -25.70
CA VAL A 855 17.18 1.30 -27.11
C VAL A 855 17.38 -0.20 -27.30
N ALA A 856 18.44 -0.79 -26.70
CA ALA A 856 18.71 -2.22 -26.80
C ALA A 856 17.63 -3.07 -26.11
N LEU A 857 17.26 -2.73 -24.86
CA LEU A 857 16.23 -3.45 -24.09
C LEU A 857 14.86 -3.37 -24.75
N VAL A 858 14.51 -2.18 -25.25
CA VAL A 858 13.23 -1.96 -25.93
C VAL A 858 13.19 -2.68 -27.27
N ALA A 859 14.31 -2.71 -28.02
CA ALA A 859 14.39 -3.51 -29.25
C ALA A 859 14.24 -5.00 -28.96
N ASP A 860 14.87 -5.51 -27.91
CA ASP A 860 14.70 -6.90 -27.47
C ASP A 860 13.26 -7.17 -27.06
N ALA A 861 12.62 -6.27 -26.33
CA ALA A 861 11.22 -6.42 -25.95
C ALA A 861 10.31 -6.46 -27.17
N ILE A 862 10.45 -5.53 -28.12
CA ILE A 862 9.67 -5.51 -29.37
C ILE A 862 9.91 -6.79 -30.18
N ARG A 863 11.15 -7.31 -30.22
CA ARG A 863 11.48 -8.58 -30.88
C ARG A 863 10.70 -9.76 -30.29
N GLU A 864 10.56 -9.81 -28.97
CA GLU A 864 9.80 -10.89 -28.29
C GLU A 864 8.28 -10.83 -28.56
N LEU A 865 7.73 -9.68 -28.95
CA LEU A 865 6.32 -9.56 -29.39
C LEU A 865 6.08 -10.20 -30.78
N GLY A 866 7.14 -10.43 -31.57
CA GLY A 866 7.08 -11.12 -32.87
C GLY A 866 6.22 -10.39 -33.90
N ALA A 867 5.49 -11.15 -34.72
CA ALA A 867 4.65 -10.63 -35.82
C ALA A 867 3.64 -9.55 -35.38
N ALA A 868 3.17 -9.61 -34.14
CA ALA A 868 2.21 -8.65 -33.60
C ALA A 868 2.77 -7.22 -33.49
N ALA A 869 4.09 -7.06 -33.49
CA ALA A 869 4.74 -5.75 -33.48
C ALA A 869 5.01 -5.17 -34.88
N LEU A 870 4.81 -5.95 -35.95
CA LEU A 870 5.21 -5.55 -37.30
C LEU A 870 4.52 -4.27 -37.76
N GLU A 871 3.19 -4.25 -37.81
CA GLU A 871 2.44 -3.08 -38.31
C GLU A 871 2.69 -1.83 -37.46
N PRO A 872 2.57 -1.85 -36.11
CA PRO A 872 2.79 -0.65 -35.30
C PRO A 872 4.24 -0.16 -35.37
N LEU A 873 5.22 -1.06 -35.53
CA LEU A 873 6.61 -0.68 -35.75
C LEU A 873 6.79 0.04 -37.09
N LEU A 874 6.20 -0.47 -38.17
CA LEU A 874 6.24 0.18 -39.48
C LEU A 874 5.56 1.56 -39.45
N ASP A 875 4.39 1.68 -38.81
CA ASP A 875 3.72 2.97 -38.62
C ASP A 875 4.61 3.97 -37.87
N ARG A 876 5.28 3.49 -36.81
CA ARG A 876 6.20 4.33 -36.03
C ARG A 876 7.42 4.76 -36.84
N ILE A 877 7.98 3.86 -37.67
CA ILE A 877 9.12 4.17 -38.55
C ILE A 877 8.71 5.15 -39.66
N GLU A 878 7.51 5.03 -40.22
CA GLU A 878 6.99 6.00 -41.19
C GLU A 878 6.84 7.39 -40.58
N ALA A 879 6.42 7.49 -39.31
CA ALA A 879 6.37 8.75 -38.57
C ALA A 879 7.75 9.27 -38.13
N HIS A 880 8.74 8.38 -37.97
CA HIS A 880 10.09 8.68 -37.51
C HIS A 880 11.17 7.98 -38.38
N PRO A 881 11.40 8.43 -39.63
CA PRO A 881 12.24 7.70 -40.60
C PRO A 881 13.69 7.50 -40.17
N GLU A 882 14.22 8.32 -39.25
CA GLU A 882 15.55 8.16 -38.67
C GLU A 882 15.73 6.82 -37.93
N MET A 883 14.63 6.20 -37.48
CA MET A 883 14.64 4.89 -36.85
C MET A 883 15.09 3.78 -37.82
N ALA A 884 14.81 3.91 -39.12
CA ALA A 884 15.16 2.90 -40.13
C ALA A 884 16.67 2.73 -40.34
N ALA A 885 17.51 3.65 -39.83
CA ALA A 885 18.96 3.53 -39.87
C ALA A 885 19.53 2.70 -38.70
N ARG A 886 18.72 2.37 -37.68
CA ARG A 886 19.19 1.68 -36.48
C ARG A 886 19.32 0.18 -36.74
N GLN A 887 20.48 -0.40 -36.43
CA GLN A 887 20.71 -1.85 -36.57
C GLN A 887 19.69 -2.69 -35.78
N ALA A 888 19.23 -2.19 -34.63
CA ALA A 888 18.23 -2.89 -33.82
C ALA A 888 16.89 -3.09 -34.56
N VAL A 889 16.46 -2.14 -35.41
CA VAL A 889 15.26 -2.30 -36.24
C VAL A 889 15.43 -3.44 -37.24
N LEU A 890 16.57 -3.50 -37.92
CA LEU A 890 16.87 -4.59 -38.86
C LEU A 890 16.89 -5.95 -38.15
N ASN A 891 17.44 -6.01 -36.94
CA ASN A 891 17.45 -7.24 -36.14
C ASN A 891 16.03 -7.68 -35.75
N ILE A 892 15.11 -6.75 -35.43
CA ILE A 892 13.70 -7.07 -35.19
C ILE A 892 13.08 -7.65 -36.47
N LEU A 893 13.23 -6.96 -37.61
CA LEU A 893 12.67 -7.37 -38.90
C LEU A 893 13.23 -8.70 -39.41
N GLN A 894 14.46 -9.06 -39.06
CA GLN A 894 15.06 -10.37 -39.37
C GLN A 894 14.38 -11.54 -38.64
N ASN A 895 13.71 -11.29 -37.51
CA ASN A 895 13.00 -12.33 -36.74
C ASN A 895 11.53 -12.49 -37.16
N ILE A 896 11.02 -11.61 -38.02
CA ILE A 896 9.69 -11.72 -38.63
C ILE A 896 9.77 -12.63 -39.86
N PRO A 897 8.78 -13.48 -40.18
CA PRO A 897 8.76 -14.22 -41.42
C PRO A 897 8.92 -13.32 -42.65
N ALA A 898 9.83 -13.68 -43.56
CA ALA A 898 10.08 -12.91 -44.78
C ALA A 898 8.82 -12.67 -45.62
N GLU A 899 7.92 -13.64 -45.60
CA GLU A 899 6.64 -13.59 -46.30
C GLU A 899 5.73 -12.52 -45.69
N GLU A 900 5.55 -12.52 -44.37
CA GLU A 900 4.70 -11.54 -43.66
C GLU A 900 5.24 -10.12 -43.82
N LEU A 901 6.55 -9.92 -43.63
CA LEU A 901 7.19 -8.61 -43.86
C LEU A 901 7.02 -8.16 -45.32
N GLY A 902 7.25 -9.06 -46.28
CA GLY A 902 7.14 -8.74 -47.70
C GLY A 902 5.71 -8.37 -48.08
N GLN A 903 4.73 -9.18 -47.68
CA GLN A 903 3.31 -8.96 -47.96
C GLN A 903 2.80 -7.67 -47.35
N GLU A 904 3.18 -7.36 -46.11
CA GLU A 904 2.73 -6.13 -45.45
C GLU A 904 3.31 -4.87 -46.12
N LEU A 905 4.58 -4.89 -46.50
CA LEU A 905 5.18 -3.78 -47.25
C LEU A 905 4.57 -3.63 -48.65
N VAL A 906 4.27 -4.74 -49.34
CA VAL A 906 3.57 -4.73 -50.63
C VAL A 906 2.17 -4.14 -50.47
N ARG A 907 1.40 -4.59 -49.47
CA ARG A 907 0.06 -4.08 -49.16
C ARG A 907 0.07 -2.56 -48.96
N ARG A 908 0.95 -2.07 -48.07
CA ARG A 908 1.12 -0.63 -47.78
C ARG A 908 1.45 0.19 -49.02
N PHE A 909 2.35 -0.34 -49.87
CA PHE A 909 2.71 0.29 -51.13
C PHE A 909 1.52 0.35 -52.10
N LEU A 910 0.83 -0.77 -52.31
CA LEU A 910 -0.30 -0.84 -53.25
C LEU A 910 -1.48 0.04 -52.81
N GLU A 911 -1.81 0.08 -51.52
CA GLU A 911 -2.88 0.94 -50.98
C GLU A 911 -2.61 2.43 -51.22
N ARG A 912 -1.37 2.87 -51.03
CA ARG A 912 -0.98 4.27 -51.31
C ARG A 912 -0.82 4.54 -52.80
N ALA A 913 -0.51 3.51 -53.59
CA ALA A 913 -0.44 3.58 -55.05
C ALA A 913 -1.81 3.42 -55.75
N SER A 914 -2.91 3.14 -55.04
CA SER A 914 -4.25 2.96 -55.65
C SER A 914 -5.01 4.29 -55.83
N GLY A 915 -5.17 4.73 -57.09
CA GLY A 915 -5.99 5.88 -57.52
C GLY A 915 -5.48 6.58 -58.80
N LYS A 916 -6.39 7.10 -59.66
CA LYS A 916 -6.05 8.05 -60.75
C LYS A 916 -5.88 9.46 -60.16
N GLY A 917 -4.84 9.61 -59.36
CA GLY A 917 -4.68 10.70 -58.41
C GLY A 917 -4.29 10.06 -57.08
N ILE A 918 -2.99 9.92 -56.91
CA ILE A 918 -2.37 9.29 -55.75
C ILE A 918 -2.85 10.03 -54.49
N ALA A 919 -3.29 9.32 -53.45
CA ALA A 919 -3.68 9.98 -52.18
C ALA A 919 -2.48 10.72 -51.53
N GLU A 920 -1.25 10.31 -51.87
CA GLU A 920 0.02 10.95 -51.55
C GLU A 920 0.76 11.32 -52.85
N GLY A 921 1.27 12.55 -53.06
CA GLY A 921 1.92 12.91 -54.34
C GLY A 921 3.09 11.99 -54.76
N PRO A 922 3.50 11.97 -56.05
CA PRO A 922 4.54 11.04 -56.58
C PRO A 922 5.83 11.02 -55.76
N LYS A 923 6.23 12.18 -55.25
CA LYS A 923 7.37 12.37 -54.35
C LYS A 923 7.26 11.57 -53.06
N ALA A 924 6.13 11.71 -52.37
CA ALA A 924 5.91 11.06 -51.09
C ALA A 924 5.86 9.54 -51.24
N LEU A 925 5.27 9.05 -52.34
CA LEU A 925 5.28 7.63 -52.69
C LEU A 925 6.70 7.12 -52.98
N ALA A 926 7.52 7.88 -53.72
CA ALA A 926 8.90 7.54 -54.01
C ALA A 926 9.78 7.49 -52.73
N GLU A 927 9.66 8.49 -51.86
CA GLU A 927 10.39 8.57 -50.59
C GLU A 927 10.03 7.39 -49.66
N ARG A 928 8.74 7.07 -49.51
CA ARG A 928 8.30 5.90 -48.73
C ARG A 928 8.70 4.57 -49.38
N GLY A 929 8.62 4.47 -50.71
CA GLY A 929 9.07 3.28 -51.44
C GLY A 929 10.56 2.97 -51.18
N LEU A 930 11.42 3.99 -51.17
CA LEU A 930 12.83 3.83 -50.81
C LEU A 930 13.03 3.42 -49.34
N LEU A 931 12.25 4.00 -48.43
CA LEU A 931 12.23 3.60 -47.01
C LEU A 931 11.84 2.13 -46.85
N TRP A 932 10.76 1.68 -47.48
CA TRP A 932 10.31 0.29 -47.40
C TRP A 932 11.28 -0.67 -48.08
N LEU A 933 11.90 -0.32 -49.21
CA LEU A 933 12.99 -1.12 -49.80
C LEU A 933 14.17 -1.27 -48.85
N LYS A 934 14.51 -0.20 -48.10
CA LYS A 934 15.55 -0.26 -47.06
C LYS A 934 15.17 -1.21 -45.92
N LEU A 935 13.93 -1.18 -45.46
CA LEU A 935 13.45 -2.11 -44.42
C LEU A 935 13.40 -3.56 -44.94
N ALA A 936 12.95 -3.75 -46.19
CA ALA A 936 12.88 -5.05 -46.84
C ALA A 936 14.27 -5.68 -47.02
N ASN A 937 15.36 -4.89 -47.10
CA ASN A 937 16.74 -5.41 -47.12
C ASN A 937 17.10 -6.25 -45.87
N ALA A 938 16.31 -6.22 -44.80
CA ALA A 938 16.48 -7.15 -43.68
C ALA A 938 16.52 -8.61 -44.15
N GLN A 939 15.78 -8.96 -45.22
CA GLN A 939 15.72 -10.31 -45.77
C GLN A 939 15.60 -10.32 -47.30
N VAL A 940 16.27 -11.25 -47.97
CA VAL A 940 16.28 -11.30 -49.45
C VAL A 940 14.89 -11.54 -50.04
N LYS A 941 14.07 -12.38 -49.40
CA LYS A 941 12.74 -12.75 -49.90
C LYS A 941 11.73 -11.60 -49.80
N SER A 942 11.65 -10.90 -48.67
CA SER A 942 10.78 -9.71 -48.51
C SER A 942 11.18 -8.59 -49.48
N ARG A 943 12.49 -8.35 -49.67
CA ARG A 943 12.99 -7.40 -50.66
C ARG A 943 12.52 -7.70 -52.08
N ARG A 944 12.60 -8.97 -52.50
CA ARG A 944 12.16 -9.37 -53.84
C ARG A 944 10.66 -9.18 -54.03
N LEU A 945 9.85 -9.54 -53.04
CA LEU A 945 8.39 -9.36 -53.08
C LEU A 945 8.01 -7.89 -53.29
N LEU A 946 8.56 -6.98 -52.46
CA LEU A 946 8.30 -5.55 -52.58
C LEU A 946 8.83 -4.97 -53.91
N ALA A 947 10.06 -5.30 -54.28
CA ALA A 947 10.67 -4.77 -55.49
C ALA A 947 9.90 -5.18 -56.76
N GLN A 948 9.39 -6.42 -56.81
CA GLN A 948 8.54 -6.88 -57.90
C GLN A 948 7.24 -6.07 -57.95
N ALA A 949 6.54 -5.90 -56.83
CA ALA A 949 5.30 -5.13 -56.77
C ALA A 949 5.48 -3.66 -57.19
N ILE A 950 6.62 -3.04 -56.84
CA ILE A 950 6.98 -1.69 -57.27
C ILE A 950 7.14 -1.63 -58.79
N CYS A 951 7.91 -2.55 -59.38
CA CYS A 951 8.13 -2.60 -60.83
C CYS A 951 6.82 -2.82 -61.58
N ASP A 952 5.99 -3.76 -61.11
CA ASP A 952 4.71 -4.09 -61.74
C ASP A 952 3.72 -2.92 -61.70
N ARG A 953 3.68 -2.18 -60.57
CA ARG A 953 2.72 -1.09 -60.36
C ARG A 953 3.10 0.20 -61.08
N LEU A 954 4.39 0.54 -61.10
CA LEU A 954 4.93 1.79 -61.67
C LEU A 954 5.53 1.61 -63.07
N ALA A 955 5.29 0.46 -63.71
CA ALA A 955 5.69 0.24 -65.10
C ALA A 955 5.12 1.33 -66.01
N GLY A 956 5.99 2.09 -66.68
CA GLY A 956 5.59 3.18 -67.58
C GLY A 956 5.22 4.50 -66.91
N SER A 957 5.50 4.69 -65.62
CA SER A 957 5.40 5.98 -64.93
C SER A 957 6.27 7.06 -65.58
N ASP A 958 5.74 8.27 -65.80
CA ASP A 958 6.47 9.38 -66.42
C ASP A 958 7.22 10.30 -65.43
N GLY A 959 6.86 10.23 -64.14
CA GLY A 959 7.47 11.03 -63.07
C GLY A 959 8.92 10.65 -62.78
N GLU A 960 9.79 11.66 -62.64
CA GLU A 960 11.24 11.46 -62.40
C GLU A 960 11.52 10.67 -61.10
N GLU A 961 10.76 10.97 -60.04
CA GLU A 961 10.90 10.33 -58.73
C GLU A 961 10.42 8.87 -58.74
N GLU A 962 9.35 8.57 -59.47
CA GLU A 962 8.85 7.20 -59.67
C GLU A 962 9.82 6.36 -60.51
N LYS A 963 10.41 6.94 -61.57
CA LYS A 963 11.47 6.30 -62.37
C LYS A 963 12.70 5.97 -61.52
N MET A 964 13.07 6.85 -60.59
CA MET A 964 14.17 6.59 -59.65
C MET A 964 13.84 5.41 -58.73
N LEU A 965 12.62 5.36 -58.18
CA LEU A 965 12.19 4.26 -57.31
C LEU A 965 12.20 2.92 -58.07
N VAL A 966 11.66 2.87 -59.30
CA VAL A 966 11.68 1.67 -60.16
C VAL A 966 13.11 1.19 -60.38
N LYS A 967 14.04 2.09 -60.74
CA LYS A 967 15.44 1.73 -60.95
C LYS A 967 16.10 1.13 -59.70
N GLN A 968 15.72 1.59 -58.50
CA GLN A 968 16.22 0.99 -57.25
C GLN A 968 15.58 -0.37 -56.97
N ALA A 969 14.30 -0.56 -57.32
CA ALA A 969 13.63 -1.85 -57.23
C ALA A 969 14.24 -2.89 -58.21
N GLU A 970 14.51 -2.52 -59.46
CA GLU A 970 15.19 -3.37 -60.45
C GLU A 970 16.57 -3.83 -59.94
N ARG A 971 17.35 -2.91 -59.36
CA ARG A 971 18.63 -3.23 -58.69
C ARG A 971 18.44 -4.20 -57.53
N ALA A 972 17.37 -4.06 -56.75
CA ALA A 972 17.06 -4.94 -55.63
C ALA A 972 16.66 -6.37 -56.08
N LEU A 973 16.12 -6.50 -57.29
CA LEU A 973 15.84 -7.78 -57.98
C LEU A 973 17.10 -8.39 -58.65
N GLY A 974 18.14 -7.58 -58.84
CA GLY A 974 19.36 -7.99 -59.57
C GLY A 974 19.21 -7.88 -61.08
N TRP A 975 18.21 -7.13 -61.57
CA TRP A 975 18.09 -6.77 -62.98
C TRP A 975 19.13 -5.67 -63.28
N ARG A 976 19.83 -5.79 -64.41
CA ARG A 976 20.88 -4.84 -64.80
C ARG A 976 20.34 -3.76 -65.70
#